data_AF-A0A7K1BAB7-F1
#
_entry.id   AF-A0A7K1BAB7-F1
#
_cell.length_a   1.000
_cell.length_b   1.000
_cell.length_c   1.000
_cell.angle_alpha   90.00
_cell.angle_beta   90.00
_cell.angle_gamma   90.00
#
_symmetry.space_group_name_H-M   'P 1'
#
loop_
_entity.id
_entity.type
_entity.pdbx_description
1 polymer ?
#
loop_
_entity_poly.entity_id
_entity_poly.type
_entity_poly.pdbx_seq_one_letter_code
_entity_poly.pdbx_strand_id
1 'polypeptide(L)'
;MLASIPAPRGTAGRVEKSFPDDASAKRWVADCLAARNDDRPYPDADNYQHSVARVVALKMQPRSFSETAWAWWREVYVEDRRALPERRASVETMLRRRIVPFFDAQVDSIDQLRRDHVREFVRFLAGYEPLPTSLRQRRLTAVPTTSLTITQAAEHCGVSRSTIRRRWLDGRFPNAGRRRGSVDIEIPITDLVAAGLVDRAGTLNKHSPAWALRKTTAGGHLAVLREVIAYAIAHREIDTDPSNGINVMPPNPDRTTHRQAKRKKYVFEYPVCAKVVQHLHIHHAVAFWIQRVIGLRIGEVFGLHVGDIGDFGDIGLASISRQGGKKRLAYDERGQVVKLDEVERVKTATSSRVIAVPLPLLELLRVYINAFHTDPSTGEVDHDARLIVGLQAANVAGDGAYRTALKKAFAAEGLTYEEIGFSASTHHLRASLGGELKLQLAIDDLIRSEILGHLVRSGGGAAVTMRSYTPALPQLEPFIAIARVQGPFITEQIGSLIIPITHPHPLGHVTHLDEHRLATAHSVLEAAGCIATDSELVTISEAVRVLGESRSVLRQAITQGSVRTTSVEHATGGPVTYVHLDDVLALKLQRQPGDDGISSEEAAQLLAISQWSVRQLILSGALPAMKQANNRYRISRAVVETQRDNLMRLAALGERAIRLAEAATRLQLSTHATKRLLQAGKLEADPESALDPNGAFYITIASIERYEEDARARARRARRSDTLPDDWLALEDVIAASGKNRVELLALSGKGLIIKRDLKYKFFVHRESPLLSVLITAEQ
;
A
#
# COMPACT_ATOMS: atom_id res chain seq x y z
N MET A 1 -25.91 -24.43 -40.29
CA MET A 1 -25.26 -23.19 -40.75
C MET A 1 -25.99 -22.68 -41.97
N LEU A 2 -26.43 -21.42 -41.99
CA LEU A 2 -27.06 -20.82 -43.18
C LEU A 2 -25.97 -20.17 -44.03
N ALA A 3 -25.89 -20.50 -45.32
CA ALA A 3 -25.04 -19.82 -46.28
C ALA A 3 -25.90 -19.09 -47.31
N SER A 4 -25.48 -17.87 -47.68
CA SER A 4 -26.24 -16.98 -48.56
C SER A 4 -25.29 -16.36 -49.58
N ILE A 5 -25.53 -16.61 -50.85
CA ILE A 5 -24.73 -16.12 -51.99
C ILE A 5 -25.60 -15.26 -52.92
N PRO A 6 -25.03 -14.32 -53.68
CA PRO A 6 -25.78 -13.62 -54.70
C PRO A 6 -26.35 -14.60 -55.74
N ALA A 7 -27.54 -14.32 -56.29
CA ALA A 7 -28.08 -15.11 -57.38
C ALA A 7 -27.19 -15.06 -58.64
N PRO A 8 -27.33 -16.01 -59.58
CA PRO A 8 -26.63 -16.00 -60.86
C PRO A 8 -26.76 -14.65 -61.59
N ARG A 9 -25.79 -14.31 -62.45
CA ARG A 9 -25.82 -13.06 -63.23
C ARG A 9 -27.14 -12.97 -64.01
N GLY A 10 -27.80 -11.82 -63.93
CA GLY A 10 -29.12 -11.59 -64.56
C GLY A 10 -30.34 -11.84 -63.66
N THR A 11 -30.16 -12.35 -62.44
CA THR A 11 -31.24 -12.50 -61.45
C THR A 11 -31.04 -11.60 -60.24
N ALA A 12 -32.10 -10.89 -59.82
CA ALA A 12 -32.11 -10.11 -58.58
C ALA A 12 -32.39 -11.04 -57.40
N GLY A 13 -31.52 -11.04 -56.38
CA GLY A 13 -31.73 -11.79 -55.14
C GLY A 13 -30.51 -12.54 -54.62
N ARG A 14 -30.72 -13.36 -53.58
CA ARG A 14 -29.72 -14.24 -52.98
C ARG A 14 -30.26 -15.66 -52.92
N VAL A 15 -29.38 -16.65 -53.08
CA VAL A 15 -29.70 -18.07 -52.88
C VAL A 15 -29.23 -18.44 -51.49
N GLU A 16 -30.16 -18.91 -50.65
CA GLU A 16 -29.88 -19.30 -49.27
C GLU A 16 -30.08 -20.80 -49.09
N LYS A 17 -29.11 -21.46 -48.45
CA LYS A 17 -29.13 -22.89 -48.18
C LYS A 17 -28.57 -23.19 -46.79
N SER A 18 -29.11 -24.22 -46.15
CA SER A 18 -28.67 -24.68 -44.84
C SER A 18 -27.73 -25.90 -44.97
N PHE A 19 -26.70 -25.92 -44.14
CA PHE A 19 -25.65 -26.95 -44.11
C PHE A 19 -25.41 -27.48 -42.70
N PRO A 20 -24.97 -28.74 -42.54
CA PRO A 20 -24.70 -29.35 -41.24
C PRO A 20 -23.51 -28.71 -40.50
N ASP A 21 -22.51 -28.23 -41.22
CA ASP A 21 -21.29 -27.63 -40.66
C ASP A 21 -20.77 -26.44 -41.49
N ASP A 22 -19.83 -25.69 -40.90
CA ASP A 22 -19.23 -24.47 -41.49
C ASP A 22 -18.31 -24.78 -42.68
N ALA A 23 -17.66 -25.95 -42.70
CA ALA A 23 -16.76 -26.34 -43.77
C ALA A 23 -17.53 -26.63 -45.07
N SER A 24 -18.65 -27.34 -44.95
CA SER A 24 -19.58 -27.65 -46.03
C SER A 24 -20.22 -26.39 -46.60
N ALA A 25 -20.67 -25.48 -45.71
CA ALA A 25 -21.17 -24.18 -46.11
C ALA A 25 -20.13 -23.35 -46.89
N LYS A 26 -18.89 -23.29 -46.41
CA LYS A 26 -17.80 -22.55 -47.07
C LYS A 26 -17.40 -23.14 -48.41
N ARG A 27 -17.34 -24.47 -48.53
CA ARG A 27 -17.07 -25.15 -49.81
C ARG A 27 -18.13 -24.83 -50.83
N TRP A 28 -19.41 -24.99 -50.47
CA TRP A 28 -20.51 -24.65 -51.36
C TRP A 28 -20.46 -23.18 -51.80
N VAL A 29 -20.23 -22.24 -50.88
CA VAL A 29 -20.08 -20.81 -51.21
C VAL A 29 -18.92 -20.58 -52.18
N ALA A 30 -17.75 -21.18 -51.94
CA ALA A 30 -16.59 -21.04 -52.81
C ALA A 30 -16.87 -21.57 -54.22
N ASP A 31 -17.47 -22.75 -54.34
CA ASP A 31 -17.79 -23.39 -55.62
C ASP A 31 -18.90 -22.64 -56.37
N CYS A 32 -19.87 -22.07 -55.67
CA CYS A 32 -20.86 -21.18 -56.28
C CYS A 32 -20.26 -19.86 -56.77
N LEU A 33 -19.31 -19.27 -56.04
CA LEU A 33 -18.62 -18.05 -56.49
C LEU A 33 -17.73 -18.34 -57.71
N ALA A 34 -17.07 -19.49 -57.75
CA ALA A 34 -16.33 -19.94 -58.92
C ALA A 34 -17.26 -20.18 -60.12
N ALA A 35 -18.36 -20.91 -59.92
CA ALA A 35 -19.38 -21.13 -60.96
C ALA A 35 -19.96 -19.82 -61.50
N ARG A 36 -20.18 -18.82 -60.63
CA ARG A 36 -20.64 -17.49 -61.02
C ARG A 36 -19.64 -16.74 -61.90
N ASN A 37 -18.35 -16.86 -61.61
CA ASN A 37 -17.30 -16.21 -62.40
C ASN A 37 -17.18 -16.83 -63.80
N ASP A 38 -17.45 -18.13 -63.90
CA ASP A 38 -17.38 -18.91 -65.14
C ASP A 38 -18.72 -19.00 -65.90
N ASP A 39 -19.76 -18.27 -65.47
CA ASP A 39 -21.13 -18.32 -66.02
C ASP A 39 -21.76 -19.74 -66.05
N ARG A 40 -21.38 -20.57 -65.07
CA ARG A 40 -21.89 -21.93 -64.87
C ARG A 40 -23.03 -21.95 -63.84
N PRO A 41 -23.98 -22.91 -63.93
CA PRO A 41 -25.00 -23.09 -62.91
C PRO A 41 -24.36 -23.41 -61.55
N TYR A 42 -24.99 -22.91 -60.48
CA TYR A 42 -24.52 -23.20 -59.12
C TYR A 42 -24.60 -24.70 -58.84
N PRO A 43 -23.57 -25.27 -58.20
CA PRO A 43 -23.60 -26.67 -57.83
C PRO A 43 -24.71 -26.92 -56.80
N ASP A 44 -25.38 -28.06 -56.92
CA ASP A 44 -26.47 -28.44 -56.02
C ASP A 44 -25.98 -28.49 -54.58
N ALA A 45 -26.69 -27.80 -53.69
CA ALA A 45 -26.36 -27.70 -52.28
C ALA A 45 -26.42 -29.06 -51.56
N ASP A 46 -27.27 -29.98 -52.05
CA ASP A 46 -27.44 -31.30 -51.44
C ASP A 46 -26.15 -32.13 -51.55
N ASN A 47 -25.33 -31.91 -52.59
CA ASN A 47 -24.01 -32.53 -52.72
C ASN A 47 -23.02 -32.12 -51.61
N TYR A 48 -23.28 -31.01 -50.93
CA TYR A 48 -22.46 -30.48 -49.84
C TYR A 48 -23.13 -30.67 -48.48
N GLN A 49 -24.41 -31.05 -48.43
CA GLN A 49 -25.06 -31.49 -47.19
C GLN A 49 -24.57 -32.87 -46.74
N HIS A 50 -23.86 -33.59 -47.62
CA HIS A 50 -23.23 -34.88 -47.34
C HIS A 50 -21.74 -34.71 -47.00
N SER A 51 -21.42 -34.30 -45.77
CA SER A 51 -20.06 -34.48 -45.27
C SER A 51 -19.80 -35.97 -45.00
N VAL A 52 -18.94 -36.57 -45.82
CA VAL A 52 -18.03 -37.71 -45.53
C VAL A 52 -18.64 -39.00 -44.92
N ALA A 53 -19.96 -39.22 -45.00
CA ALA A 53 -20.60 -40.47 -44.56
C ALA A 53 -20.79 -41.49 -45.69
N ARG A 54 -19.81 -41.65 -46.60
CA ARG A 54 -19.73 -42.82 -47.49
C ARG A 54 -18.63 -43.77 -47.03
N VAL A 55 -18.66 -44.10 -45.74
CA VAL A 55 -18.14 -45.40 -45.28
C VAL A 55 -19.18 -46.42 -45.73
N VAL A 56 -18.76 -47.28 -46.65
CA VAL A 56 -19.46 -48.50 -47.06
C VAL A 56 -20.08 -49.15 -45.82
N ALA A 57 -21.36 -49.55 -45.93
CA ALA A 57 -22.13 -50.26 -44.91
C ALA A 57 -21.54 -51.64 -44.59
N LEU A 58 -20.35 -51.66 -44.01
CA LEU A 58 -19.95 -52.71 -43.09
C LEU A 58 -20.56 -52.32 -41.75
N LYS A 59 -21.37 -53.20 -41.16
CA LYS A 59 -21.69 -53.13 -39.73
C LYS A 59 -20.37 -53.12 -38.97
N MET A 60 -19.80 -51.95 -38.72
CA MET A 60 -18.67 -51.84 -37.81
C MET A 60 -19.18 -52.31 -36.47
N GLN A 61 -18.52 -53.31 -35.90
CA GLN A 61 -18.86 -53.73 -34.55
C GLN A 61 -18.72 -52.51 -33.63
N PRO A 62 -19.70 -52.27 -32.75
CA PRO A 62 -19.65 -51.13 -31.85
C PRO A 62 -18.37 -51.23 -31.03
N ARG A 63 -17.59 -50.15 -31.07
CA ARG A 63 -16.33 -50.04 -30.34
C ARG A 63 -16.58 -50.03 -28.84
N SER A 64 -15.55 -50.34 -28.06
CA SER A 64 -15.57 -50.04 -26.63
C SER A 64 -15.78 -48.54 -26.40
N PHE A 65 -16.34 -48.16 -25.24
CA PHE A 65 -16.52 -46.74 -24.91
C PHE A 65 -15.18 -45.97 -24.97
N SER A 66 -14.11 -46.57 -24.42
CA SER A 66 -12.73 -46.08 -24.51
C SER A 66 -12.33 -45.73 -25.94
N GLU A 67 -12.48 -46.67 -26.87
CA GLU A 67 -12.05 -46.51 -28.26
C GLU A 67 -12.84 -45.40 -28.95
N THR A 68 -14.15 -45.31 -28.78
CA THR A 68 -14.96 -44.24 -29.35
C THR A 68 -14.58 -42.88 -28.77
N ALA A 69 -14.38 -42.80 -27.44
CA ALA A 69 -14.00 -41.55 -26.77
C ALA A 69 -12.62 -41.05 -27.22
N TRP A 70 -11.65 -41.94 -27.39
CA TRP A 70 -10.30 -41.59 -27.86
C TRP A 70 -10.25 -41.32 -29.36
N ALA A 71 -11.08 -41.98 -30.17
CA ALA A 71 -11.26 -41.67 -31.58
C ALA A 71 -11.83 -40.26 -31.77
N TRP A 72 -12.93 -39.94 -31.08
CA TRP A 72 -13.49 -38.59 -31.06
C TRP A 72 -12.45 -37.55 -30.66
N TRP A 73 -11.71 -37.80 -29.56
CA TRP A 73 -10.71 -36.85 -29.09
C TRP A 73 -9.58 -36.65 -30.10
N ARG A 74 -9.14 -37.73 -30.76
CA ARG A 74 -8.09 -37.67 -31.79
C ARG A 74 -8.56 -36.86 -32.99
N GLU A 75 -9.72 -37.21 -33.55
CA GLU A 75 -10.28 -36.51 -34.70
C GLU A 75 -10.48 -35.02 -34.40
N VAL A 76 -11.17 -34.69 -33.30
CA VAL A 76 -11.52 -33.29 -33.00
C VAL A 76 -10.32 -32.44 -32.58
N TYR A 77 -9.39 -32.97 -31.77
CA TYR A 77 -8.33 -32.18 -31.14
C TYR A 77 -6.93 -32.39 -31.73
N VAL A 78 -6.66 -33.51 -32.39
CA VAL A 78 -5.36 -33.83 -33.01
C VAL A 78 -5.41 -33.56 -34.52
N GLU A 79 -6.42 -34.10 -35.21
CA GLU A 79 -6.54 -34.04 -36.66
C GLU A 79 -7.17 -32.69 -37.09
N ASP A 80 -8.38 -32.40 -36.63
CA ASP A 80 -9.10 -31.16 -36.97
C ASP A 80 -8.58 -29.91 -36.23
N ARG A 81 -7.84 -30.11 -35.13
CA ARG A 81 -7.32 -29.03 -34.27
C ARG A 81 -8.38 -28.00 -33.88
N ARG A 82 -9.64 -28.42 -33.62
CA ARG A 82 -10.78 -27.51 -33.36
C ARG A 82 -10.65 -26.66 -32.08
N ALA A 83 -9.61 -26.88 -31.26
CA ALA A 83 -9.36 -26.08 -30.06
C ALA A 83 -7.87 -25.89 -29.75
N LEU A 84 -7.60 -24.93 -28.87
CA LEU A 84 -6.25 -24.67 -28.35
C LEU A 84 -5.69 -25.89 -27.58
N PRO A 85 -4.36 -26.09 -27.58
CA PRO A 85 -3.71 -27.20 -26.87
C PRO A 85 -4.08 -27.32 -25.38
N GLU A 86 -4.34 -26.21 -24.68
CA GLU A 86 -4.80 -26.25 -23.28
C GLU A 86 -6.16 -26.95 -23.12
N ARG A 87 -7.09 -26.69 -24.04
CA ARG A 87 -8.41 -27.34 -24.03
C ARG A 87 -8.26 -28.82 -24.37
N ARG A 88 -7.42 -29.17 -25.34
CA ARG A 88 -7.07 -30.56 -25.68
C ARG A 88 -6.58 -31.32 -24.43
N ALA A 89 -5.59 -30.79 -23.73
CA ALA A 89 -5.04 -31.41 -22.52
C ALA A 89 -6.07 -31.48 -21.37
N SER A 90 -6.91 -30.46 -21.24
CA SER A 90 -8.00 -30.45 -20.24
C SER A 90 -9.04 -31.53 -20.51
N VAL A 91 -9.47 -31.70 -21.77
CA VAL A 91 -10.45 -32.73 -22.17
C VAL A 91 -9.83 -34.12 -22.04
N GLU A 92 -8.58 -34.30 -22.47
CA GLU A 92 -7.83 -35.55 -22.26
C GLU A 92 -7.81 -35.94 -20.78
N THR A 93 -7.55 -34.97 -19.89
CA THR A 93 -7.55 -35.19 -18.44
C THR A 93 -8.93 -35.61 -17.93
N MET A 94 -10.03 -35.01 -18.44
CA MET A 94 -11.39 -35.40 -18.06
C MET A 94 -11.72 -36.82 -18.51
N LEU A 95 -11.38 -37.16 -19.76
CA LEU A 95 -11.55 -38.50 -20.33
C LEU A 95 -10.77 -39.53 -19.51
N ARG A 96 -9.46 -39.35 -19.40
CA ARG A 96 -8.52 -40.28 -18.75
C ARG A 96 -8.81 -40.49 -17.26
N ARG A 97 -9.21 -39.43 -16.53
CA ARG A 97 -9.35 -39.51 -15.07
C ARG A 97 -10.74 -39.93 -14.59
N ARG A 98 -11.80 -39.69 -15.37
CA ARG A 98 -13.18 -39.83 -14.87
C ARG A 98 -14.15 -40.44 -15.87
N ILE A 99 -14.19 -39.99 -17.12
CA ILE A 99 -15.24 -40.42 -18.06
C ILE A 99 -14.97 -41.85 -18.54
N VAL A 100 -13.82 -42.10 -19.16
CA VAL A 100 -13.48 -43.41 -19.74
C VAL A 100 -13.48 -44.52 -18.68
N PRO A 101 -12.76 -44.38 -17.54
CA PRO A 101 -12.73 -45.46 -16.56
C PRO A 101 -14.07 -45.73 -15.86
N PHE A 102 -15.02 -44.78 -15.90
CA PHE A 102 -16.35 -45.01 -15.36
C PHE A 102 -17.17 -45.88 -16.30
N PHE A 103 -17.22 -45.53 -17.59
CA PHE A 103 -18.04 -46.26 -18.55
C PHE A 103 -17.42 -47.60 -18.98
N ASP A 104 -16.10 -47.70 -19.12
CA ASP A 104 -15.41 -48.98 -19.40
C ASP A 104 -15.63 -50.02 -18.28
N ALA A 105 -16.06 -49.58 -17.09
CA ALA A 105 -16.38 -50.48 -15.97
C ALA A 105 -17.84 -50.95 -15.95
N GLN A 106 -18.71 -50.34 -16.76
CA GLN A 106 -20.15 -50.57 -16.78
C GLN A 106 -20.66 -51.14 -18.10
N VAL A 107 -19.96 -50.86 -19.21
CA VAL A 107 -20.33 -51.31 -20.55
C VAL A 107 -19.11 -51.85 -21.29
N ASP A 108 -19.28 -52.95 -22.02
CA ASP A 108 -18.21 -53.52 -22.86
C ASP A 108 -18.09 -52.74 -24.18
N SER A 109 -19.21 -52.21 -24.66
CA SER A 109 -19.32 -51.49 -25.93
C SER A 109 -20.24 -50.29 -25.83
N ILE A 110 -20.04 -49.27 -26.69
CA ILE A 110 -20.77 -48.00 -26.57
C ILE A 110 -22.27 -48.12 -26.89
N ASP A 111 -22.67 -49.10 -27.70
CA ASP A 111 -24.08 -49.40 -28.00
C ASP A 111 -24.84 -49.94 -26.79
N GLN A 112 -24.16 -50.43 -25.75
CA GLN A 112 -24.74 -50.82 -24.47
C GLN A 112 -24.98 -49.63 -23.54
N LEU A 113 -24.54 -48.42 -23.91
CA LEU A 113 -24.77 -47.23 -23.09
C LEU A 113 -26.28 -46.97 -22.96
N ARG A 114 -26.77 -46.89 -21.72
CA ARG A 114 -28.17 -46.61 -21.40
C ARG A 114 -28.29 -45.31 -20.62
N ARG A 115 -29.51 -44.79 -20.55
CA ARG A 115 -29.85 -43.60 -19.77
C ARG A 115 -29.40 -43.72 -18.31
N ASP A 116 -29.55 -44.90 -17.71
CA ASP A 116 -29.23 -45.13 -16.30
C ASP A 116 -27.72 -45.05 -16.03
N HIS A 117 -26.86 -45.55 -16.93
CA HIS A 117 -25.41 -45.37 -16.82
C HIS A 117 -25.02 -43.88 -16.78
N VAL A 118 -25.68 -43.04 -17.59
CA VAL A 118 -25.44 -41.58 -17.59
C VAL A 118 -25.97 -40.93 -16.30
N ARG A 119 -27.10 -41.39 -15.75
CA ARG A 119 -27.62 -40.90 -14.45
C ARG A 119 -26.67 -41.26 -13.31
N GLU A 120 -26.17 -42.49 -13.29
CA GLU A 120 -25.18 -42.95 -12.33
C GLU A 120 -23.88 -42.15 -12.45
N PHE A 121 -23.42 -41.88 -13.68
CA PHE A 121 -22.26 -41.03 -13.90
C PHE A 121 -22.43 -39.64 -13.28
N VAL A 122 -23.60 -39.00 -13.46
CA VAL A 122 -23.87 -37.69 -12.84
C VAL A 122 -23.92 -37.79 -11.31
N ARG A 123 -24.48 -38.86 -10.74
CA ARG A 123 -24.48 -39.13 -9.28
C ARG A 123 -23.06 -39.35 -8.76
N PHE A 124 -22.23 -40.05 -9.52
CA PHE A 124 -20.80 -40.25 -9.27
C PHE A 124 -20.02 -38.92 -9.31
N LEU A 125 -20.26 -38.05 -10.29
CA LEU A 125 -19.62 -36.73 -10.32
C LEU A 125 -20.05 -35.87 -9.12
N ALA A 126 -21.30 -36.01 -8.69
CA ALA A 126 -21.91 -35.17 -7.67
C ALA A 126 -21.55 -35.56 -6.24
N GLY A 127 -21.14 -36.78 -5.94
CA GLY A 127 -20.96 -37.11 -4.52
C GLY A 127 -21.90 -38.19 -3.97
N TYR A 128 -22.69 -38.86 -4.81
CA TYR A 128 -23.67 -39.84 -4.33
C TYR A 128 -23.23 -41.30 -4.49
N GLU A 129 -22.48 -41.63 -5.55
CA GLU A 129 -21.99 -43.01 -5.79
C GLU A 129 -20.48 -43.15 -5.54
N PRO A 130 -20.00 -44.28 -4.98
CA PRO A 130 -18.58 -44.55 -4.80
C PRO A 130 -17.84 -44.69 -6.15
N LEU A 131 -16.51 -44.55 -6.14
CA LEU A 131 -15.66 -44.90 -7.29
C LEU A 131 -15.91 -46.35 -7.73
N PRO A 132 -16.12 -46.62 -9.04
CA PRO A 132 -16.04 -47.96 -9.61
C PRO A 132 -14.75 -48.68 -9.18
N THR A 133 -14.84 -49.97 -8.88
CA THR A 133 -13.73 -50.78 -8.34
C THR A 133 -12.48 -50.78 -9.23
N SER A 134 -12.66 -50.69 -10.55
CA SER A 134 -11.59 -50.57 -11.55
C SER A 134 -10.73 -49.30 -11.38
N LEU A 135 -11.33 -48.17 -11.00
CA LEU A 135 -10.62 -46.93 -10.68
C LEU A 135 -9.90 -46.98 -9.31
N ARG A 136 -10.35 -47.86 -8.40
CA ARG A 136 -9.69 -48.09 -7.10
C ARG A 136 -8.38 -48.88 -7.29
N GLN A 137 -8.41 -49.94 -8.10
CA GLN A 137 -7.25 -50.83 -8.29
C GLN A 137 -6.11 -50.18 -9.07
N ARG A 138 -6.41 -49.36 -10.09
CA ARG A 138 -5.37 -48.70 -10.92
C ARG A 138 -4.59 -47.58 -10.20
N ARG A 139 -5.04 -47.14 -9.02
CA ARG A 139 -4.37 -46.13 -8.17
C ARG A 139 -3.63 -46.72 -6.98
N LEU A 140 -3.75 -48.03 -6.76
CA LEU A 140 -3.03 -48.79 -5.74
C LEU A 140 -1.75 -49.38 -6.36
N THR A 141 -0.84 -48.52 -6.82
CA THR A 141 0.57 -48.93 -6.89
C THR A 141 1.18 -48.58 -5.53
N ALA A 142 1.82 -49.57 -4.91
CA ALA A 142 2.42 -49.43 -3.58
C ALA A 142 3.39 -48.23 -3.58
N VAL A 143 3.06 -47.20 -2.79
CA VAL A 143 3.97 -46.08 -2.53
C VAL A 143 4.86 -46.50 -1.37
N PRO A 144 6.19 -46.67 -1.56
CA PRO A 144 7.10 -47.09 -0.49
C PRO A 144 7.72 -45.90 0.27
N THR A 145 7.32 -44.66 -0.01
CA THR A 145 7.93 -43.46 0.60
C THR A 145 7.04 -42.81 1.65
N THR A 146 7.62 -42.53 2.82
CA THR A 146 6.99 -41.88 3.98
C THR A 146 6.51 -40.45 3.69
N SER A 147 7.06 -39.81 2.66
CA SER A 147 6.73 -38.46 2.20
C SER A 147 6.51 -38.40 0.67
N LEU A 148 5.72 -37.43 0.22
CA LEU A 148 5.39 -37.18 -1.18
C LEU A 148 5.63 -35.71 -1.54
N THR A 149 6.19 -35.43 -2.72
CA THR A 149 6.24 -34.05 -3.23
C THR A 149 4.83 -33.50 -3.48
N ILE A 150 4.65 -32.18 -3.62
CA ILE A 150 3.34 -31.59 -3.97
C ILE A 150 2.71 -32.25 -5.22
N THR A 151 3.52 -32.59 -6.22
CA THR A 151 3.03 -33.23 -7.45
C THR A 151 2.57 -34.66 -7.17
N GLN A 152 3.41 -35.45 -6.49
CA GLN A 152 3.07 -36.82 -6.13
C GLN A 152 1.86 -36.88 -5.17
N ALA A 153 1.79 -35.99 -4.17
CA ALA A 153 0.66 -35.88 -3.27
C ALA A 153 -0.63 -35.50 -4.00
N ALA A 154 -0.56 -34.60 -4.99
CA ALA A 154 -1.74 -34.24 -5.79
C ALA A 154 -2.25 -35.42 -6.62
N GLU A 155 -1.34 -36.20 -7.22
CA GLU A 155 -1.69 -37.41 -7.97
C GLU A 155 -2.25 -38.50 -7.06
N HIS A 156 -1.57 -38.77 -5.95
CA HIS A 156 -1.94 -39.76 -4.94
C HIS A 156 -3.30 -39.45 -4.30
N CYS A 157 -3.53 -38.20 -3.89
CA CYS A 157 -4.80 -37.75 -3.32
C CYS A 157 -5.87 -37.43 -4.36
N GLY A 158 -5.58 -37.53 -5.67
CA GLY A 158 -6.54 -37.25 -6.73
C GLY A 158 -7.07 -35.81 -6.78
N VAL A 159 -6.32 -34.85 -6.25
CA VAL A 159 -6.66 -33.41 -6.22
C VAL A 159 -5.71 -32.59 -7.10
N SER A 160 -5.97 -31.27 -7.23
CA SER A 160 -5.05 -30.40 -7.97
C SER A 160 -3.80 -30.07 -7.15
N ARG A 161 -2.66 -29.82 -7.81
CA ARG A 161 -1.43 -29.30 -7.15
C ARG A 161 -1.71 -28.02 -6.36
N SER A 162 -2.56 -27.14 -6.89
CA SER A 162 -2.97 -25.90 -6.21
C SER A 162 -3.77 -26.18 -4.93
N THR A 163 -4.55 -27.27 -4.88
CA THR A 163 -5.28 -27.69 -3.68
C THR A 163 -4.32 -28.11 -2.57
N ILE A 164 -3.32 -28.92 -2.90
CA ILE A 164 -2.26 -29.35 -1.98
C ILE A 164 -1.46 -28.13 -1.51
N ARG A 165 -0.99 -27.29 -2.44
CA ARG A 165 -0.21 -26.08 -2.11
C ARG A 165 -0.98 -25.11 -1.23
N ARG A 166 -2.28 -24.91 -1.49
CA ARG A 166 -3.13 -24.06 -0.64
C ARG A 166 -3.25 -24.64 0.77
N ARG A 167 -3.55 -25.94 0.92
CA ARG A 167 -3.64 -26.58 2.23
C ARG A 167 -2.33 -26.49 3.02
N TRP A 168 -1.20 -26.61 2.33
CA TRP A 168 0.11 -26.39 2.94
C TRP A 168 0.28 -24.94 3.45
N LEU A 169 -0.03 -23.95 2.60
CA LEU A 169 0.01 -22.53 2.98
C LEU A 169 -0.96 -22.20 4.13
N ASP A 170 -2.09 -22.91 4.20
CA ASP A 170 -3.06 -22.82 5.29
C ASP A 170 -2.62 -23.60 6.56
N GLY A 171 -1.38 -24.12 6.61
CA GLY A 171 -0.82 -24.84 7.75
C GLY A 171 -1.42 -26.23 7.99
N ARG A 172 -2.17 -26.79 7.04
CA ARG A 172 -2.84 -28.10 7.19
C ARG A 172 -1.91 -29.31 7.06
N PHE A 173 -0.65 -29.09 6.67
CA PHE A 173 0.40 -30.11 6.64
C PHE A 173 1.56 -29.64 7.54
N PRO A 174 1.41 -29.74 8.86
CA PRO A 174 2.35 -29.15 9.82
C PRO A 174 3.77 -29.72 9.73
N ASN A 175 3.91 -30.95 9.20
CA ASN A 175 5.20 -31.62 9.03
C ASN A 175 5.72 -31.51 7.58
N ALA A 176 5.03 -30.77 6.71
CA ALA A 176 5.49 -30.55 5.35
C ALA A 176 6.62 -29.51 5.31
N GLY A 177 7.76 -29.90 4.72
CA GLY A 177 8.96 -29.09 4.70
C GLY A 177 9.79 -29.33 3.45
N ARG A 178 10.79 -28.46 3.22
CA ARG A 178 11.79 -28.71 2.20
C ARG A 178 12.84 -29.65 2.76
N ARG A 179 13.14 -30.73 2.05
CA ARG A 179 14.29 -31.58 2.37
C ARG A 179 15.58 -30.80 2.09
N ARG A 180 16.59 -30.95 2.95
CA ARG A 180 17.88 -30.25 2.81
C ARG A 180 18.48 -30.55 1.43
N GLY A 181 18.66 -29.51 0.60
CA GLY A 181 19.16 -29.64 -0.78
C GLY A 181 18.11 -29.87 -1.87
N SER A 182 16.82 -29.99 -1.54
CA SER A 182 15.72 -30.09 -2.51
C SER A 182 14.92 -28.78 -2.59
N VAL A 183 14.49 -28.43 -3.81
CA VAL A 183 13.57 -27.30 -4.05
C VAL A 183 12.12 -27.69 -3.77
N ASP A 184 11.82 -29.00 -3.78
CA ASP A 184 10.47 -29.53 -3.62
C ASP A 184 10.06 -29.64 -2.14
N ILE A 185 8.79 -29.34 -1.89
CA ILE A 185 8.16 -29.52 -0.58
C ILE A 185 7.70 -30.96 -0.47
N GLU A 186 8.24 -31.67 0.52
CA GLU A 186 7.85 -33.02 0.88
C GLU A 186 6.73 -32.96 1.93
N ILE A 187 5.66 -33.70 1.68
CA ILE A 187 4.48 -33.78 2.53
C ILE A 187 4.39 -35.22 3.06
N PRO A 188 4.52 -35.44 4.37
CA PRO A 188 4.35 -36.76 4.97
C PRO A 188 2.97 -37.35 4.68
N ILE A 189 2.89 -38.66 4.42
CA ILE A 189 1.59 -39.33 4.22
C ILE A 189 0.69 -39.15 5.44
N THR A 190 1.25 -39.15 6.64
CA THR A 190 0.53 -38.89 7.90
C THR A 190 -0.23 -37.56 7.90
N ASP A 191 0.33 -36.52 7.30
CA ASP A 191 -0.31 -35.21 7.18
C ASP A 191 -1.45 -35.25 6.15
N LEU A 192 -1.29 -36.02 5.07
CA LEU A 192 -2.36 -36.26 4.10
C LEU A 192 -3.52 -37.06 4.72
N VAL A 193 -3.22 -38.02 5.60
CA VAL A 193 -4.20 -38.76 6.41
C VAL A 193 -4.92 -37.83 7.38
N ALA A 194 -4.16 -37.05 8.16
CA ALA A 194 -4.71 -36.09 9.12
C ALA A 194 -5.58 -35.03 8.45
N ALA A 195 -5.24 -34.62 7.23
CA ALA A 195 -6.03 -33.70 6.42
C ALA A 195 -7.23 -34.36 5.71
N GLY A 196 -7.49 -35.65 5.95
CA GLY A 196 -8.60 -36.41 5.39
C GLY A 196 -8.54 -36.61 3.87
N LEU A 197 -7.34 -36.52 3.26
CA LEU A 197 -7.15 -36.71 1.82
C LEU A 197 -6.95 -38.18 1.45
N VAL A 198 -6.38 -38.95 2.38
CA VAL A 198 -6.20 -40.41 2.30
C VAL A 198 -6.63 -41.04 3.63
N ASP A 199 -6.92 -42.33 3.63
CA ASP A 199 -7.26 -43.10 4.84
C ASP A 199 -5.99 -43.63 5.52
N ARG A 200 -6.17 -44.27 6.68
CA ARG A 200 -5.05 -44.79 7.49
C ARG A 200 -4.19 -45.82 6.77
N ALA A 201 -4.69 -46.43 5.68
CA ALA A 201 -3.93 -47.35 4.84
C ALA A 201 -3.12 -46.62 3.74
N GLY A 202 -3.13 -45.29 3.71
CA GLY A 202 -2.51 -44.51 2.63
C GLY A 202 -3.28 -44.63 1.31
N THR A 203 -4.55 -45.04 1.35
CA THR A 203 -5.40 -45.16 0.17
C THR A 203 -6.42 -44.03 0.14
N LEU A 204 -7.05 -43.75 -1.01
CA LEU A 204 -8.03 -42.68 -1.09
C LEU A 204 -9.20 -42.94 -0.13
N ASN A 205 -9.38 -42.06 0.86
CA ASN A 205 -10.43 -42.24 1.87
C ASN A 205 -11.81 -42.29 1.20
N LYS A 206 -12.58 -43.36 1.44
CA LYS A 206 -13.98 -43.55 0.98
C LYS A 206 -14.90 -42.35 1.33
N HIS A 207 -14.54 -41.61 2.37
CA HIS A 207 -15.25 -40.45 2.92
C HIS A 207 -14.54 -39.12 2.67
N SER A 208 -13.46 -39.06 1.88
CA SER A 208 -12.78 -37.79 1.64
C SER A 208 -13.74 -36.79 1.00
N PRO A 209 -13.95 -35.57 1.53
CA PRO A 209 -14.84 -34.57 0.94
C PRO A 209 -14.36 -34.04 -0.44
N ALA A 210 -13.24 -34.55 -0.97
CA ALA A 210 -12.58 -34.07 -2.18
C ALA A 210 -13.16 -34.60 -3.51
N TRP A 211 -14.07 -35.57 -3.51
CA TRP A 211 -14.49 -36.23 -4.76
C TRP A 211 -15.71 -35.60 -5.44
N ALA A 212 -16.60 -34.97 -4.68
CA ALA A 212 -17.78 -34.29 -5.21
C ALA A 212 -17.36 -33.07 -6.04
N LEU A 213 -17.59 -33.13 -7.35
CA LEU A 213 -17.29 -32.00 -8.23
C LEU A 213 -18.31 -30.90 -8.03
N ARG A 214 -17.86 -29.65 -8.12
CA ARG A 214 -18.76 -28.50 -8.24
C ARG A 214 -19.65 -28.68 -9.47
N LYS A 215 -20.92 -28.25 -9.38
CA LYS A 215 -21.90 -28.36 -10.47
C LYS A 215 -21.36 -27.88 -11.82
N THR A 216 -20.59 -26.78 -11.84
CA THR A 216 -19.96 -26.25 -13.07
C THR A 216 -18.90 -27.20 -13.65
N THR A 217 -18.05 -27.78 -12.81
CA THR A 217 -17.03 -28.74 -13.24
C THR A 217 -17.66 -30.07 -13.67
N ALA A 218 -18.66 -30.57 -12.95
CA ALA A 218 -19.46 -31.72 -13.37
C ALA A 218 -20.14 -31.45 -14.71
N GLY A 219 -20.64 -30.23 -14.92
CA GLY A 219 -21.26 -29.81 -16.18
C GLY A 219 -20.30 -29.90 -17.35
N GLY A 220 -19.02 -29.54 -17.12
CA GLY A 220 -17.96 -29.71 -18.11
C GLY A 220 -17.70 -31.17 -18.49
N HIS A 221 -17.79 -32.11 -17.54
CA HIS A 221 -17.64 -33.53 -17.82
C HIS A 221 -18.83 -34.10 -18.59
N LEU A 222 -20.06 -33.72 -18.20
CA LEU A 222 -21.28 -34.13 -18.92
C LEU A 222 -21.30 -33.57 -20.34
N ALA A 223 -20.81 -32.34 -20.56
CA ALA A 223 -20.68 -31.77 -21.88
C ALA A 223 -19.68 -32.57 -22.75
N VAL A 224 -18.52 -32.97 -22.21
CA VAL A 224 -17.58 -33.83 -22.95
C VAL A 224 -18.19 -35.19 -23.27
N LEU A 225 -18.91 -35.81 -22.34
CA LEU A 225 -19.62 -37.07 -22.59
C LEU A 225 -20.64 -36.94 -23.74
N ARG A 226 -21.38 -35.83 -23.79
CA ARG A 226 -22.34 -35.54 -24.87
C ARG A 226 -21.69 -35.47 -26.23
N GLU A 227 -20.51 -34.85 -26.32
CA GLU A 227 -19.76 -34.79 -27.58
C GLU A 227 -19.31 -36.19 -28.02
N VAL A 228 -18.87 -37.05 -27.09
CA VAL A 228 -18.53 -38.45 -27.38
C VAL A 228 -19.75 -39.24 -27.87
N ILE A 229 -20.91 -39.05 -27.23
CA ILE A 229 -22.17 -39.71 -27.66
C ILE A 229 -22.60 -39.20 -29.03
N ALA A 230 -22.57 -37.88 -29.27
CA ALA A 230 -22.90 -37.30 -30.56
C ALA A 230 -22.01 -37.84 -31.68
N TYR A 231 -20.71 -38.01 -31.39
CA TYR A 231 -19.76 -38.65 -32.29
C TYR A 231 -20.13 -40.12 -32.58
N ALA A 232 -20.47 -40.89 -31.54
CA ALA A 232 -20.90 -42.28 -31.70
C ALA A 232 -22.18 -42.41 -32.56
N ILE A 233 -23.15 -41.50 -32.38
CA ILE A 233 -24.37 -41.43 -33.19
C ILE A 233 -24.03 -41.12 -34.66
N ALA A 234 -23.16 -40.13 -34.90
CA ALA A 234 -22.73 -39.78 -36.26
C ALA A 234 -22.04 -40.95 -36.98
N HIS A 235 -21.37 -41.83 -36.24
CA HIS A 235 -20.72 -43.04 -36.73
C HIS A 235 -21.62 -44.29 -36.68
N ARG A 236 -22.90 -44.13 -36.32
CA ARG A 236 -23.89 -45.22 -36.20
C ARG A 236 -23.48 -46.34 -35.24
N GLU A 237 -22.72 -46.01 -34.19
CA GLU A 237 -22.35 -46.95 -33.12
C GLU A 237 -23.43 -47.00 -32.02
N ILE A 238 -24.30 -46.01 -31.95
CA ILE A 238 -25.48 -45.98 -31.09
C ILE A 238 -26.61 -45.21 -31.79
N ASP A 239 -27.85 -45.66 -31.63
CA ASP A 239 -29.00 -45.07 -32.36
C ASP A 239 -29.64 -43.87 -31.66
N THR A 240 -29.46 -43.74 -30.33
CA THR A 240 -30.13 -42.72 -29.52
C THR A 240 -29.18 -42.05 -28.54
N ASP A 241 -29.48 -40.82 -28.11
CA ASP A 241 -28.71 -40.10 -27.09
C ASP A 241 -29.21 -40.44 -25.67
N PRO A 242 -28.52 -41.31 -24.90
CA PRO A 242 -28.92 -41.66 -23.54
C PRO A 242 -28.78 -40.48 -22.55
N SER A 243 -28.08 -39.41 -22.92
CA SER A 243 -27.86 -38.23 -22.09
C SER A 243 -28.95 -37.16 -22.21
N ASN A 244 -29.88 -37.33 -23.16
CA ASN A 244 -30.91 -36.34 -23.45
C ASN A 244 -31.78 -36.06 -22.21
N GLY A 245 -31.98 -34.79 -21.86
CA GLY A 245 -32.74 -34.40 -20.66
C GLY A 245 -32.08 -34.72 -19.30
N ILE A 246 -30.85 -35.24 -19.26
CA ILE A 246 -30.11 -35.42 -18.00
C ILE A 246 -29.40 -34.11 -17.64
N ASN A 247 -29.56 -33.66 -16.39
CA ASN A 247 -28.91 -32.46 -15.89
C ASN A 247 -27.93 -32.79 -14.77
N VAL A 248 -26.90 -31.96 -14.61
CA VAL A 248 -25.94 -32.11 -13.52
C VAL A 248 -26.57 -31.86 -12.15
N MET A 249 -26.32 -32.79 -11.23
CA MET A 249 -26.78 -32.74 -9.86
C MET A 249 -25.93 -31.76 -9.02
N PRO A 250 -26.52 -31.15 -7.97
CA PRO A 250 -25.74 -30.45 -6.97
C PRO A 250 -24.80 -31.42 -6.25
N PRO A 251 -23.64 -30.95 -5.76
CA PRO A 251 -22.74 -31.80 -5.01
C PRO A 251 -23.39 -32.30 -3.72
N ASN A 252 -23.09 -33.52 -3.30
CA ASN A 252 -23.65 -34.13 -2.09
C ASN A 252 -23.33 -33.25 -0.85
N PRO A 253 -24.36 -32.75 -0.14
CA PRO A 253 -24.20 -31.85 0.99
C PRO A 253 -23.32 -32.45 2.11
N ASP A 254 -23.48 -33.75 2.38
CA ASP A 254 -22.76 -34.47 3.44
C ASP A 254 -21.25 -34.58 3.17
N ARG A 255 -20.85 -34.29 1.92
CA ARG A 255 -19.47 -34.40 1.45
C ARG A 255 -18.90 -33.06 1.01
N THR A 256 -19.68 -31.98 1.09
CA THR A 256 -19.19 -30.62 0.83
C THR A 256 -18.69 -29.96 2.12
N THR A 257 -17.39 -29.66 2.17
CA THR A 257 -16.79 -28.97 3.34
C THR A 257 -16.98 -27.46 3.35
N HIS A 258 -17.50 -26.85 2.28
CA HIS A 258 -17.74 -25.41 2.26
C HIS A 258 -18.98 -25.06 1.45
N ARG A 259 -20.10 -24.88 2.15
CA ARG A 259 -21.25 -24.12 1.64
C ARG A 259 -20.82 -22.65 1.61
N GLN A 260 -20.37 -22.15 0.46
CA GLN A 260 -20.19 -20.70 0.32
C GLN A 260 -21.56 -20.04 0.48
N ALA A 261 -21.65 -19.07 1.38
CA ALA A 261 -22.83 -18.23 1.51
C ALA A 261 -23.22 -17.67 0.13
N LYS A 262 -24.53 -17.48 -0.11
CA LYS A 262 -25.00 -16.78 -1.31
C LYS A 262 -24.34 -15.41 -1.32
N ARG A 263 -23.37 -15.22 -2.22
CA ARG A 263 -22.66 -13.95 -2.37
C ARG A 263 -23.66 -12.89 -2.76
N LYS A 264 -23.73 -11.79 -2.01
CA LYS A 264 -24.37 -10.57 -2.52
C LYS A 264 -23.60 -10.15 -3.77
N LYS A 265 -24.32 -9.84 -4.85
CA LYS A 265 -23.70 -9.25 -6.04
C LYS A 265 -23.34 -7.82 -5.66
N TYR A 266 -22.05 -7.56 -5.48
CA TYR A 266 -21.55 -6.23 -5.21
C TYR A 266 -21.13 -5.58 -6.53
N VAL A 267 -21.59 -4.36 -6.77
CA VAL A 267 -21.22 -3.53 -7.92
C VAL A 267 -20.22 -2.50 -7.39
N PHE A 268 -19.02 -2.47 -7.96
CA PHE A 268 -18.02 -1.46 -7.61
C PHE A 268 -18.35 -0.14 -8.32
N GLU A 269 -18.82 0.83 -7.53
CA GLU A 269 -19.08 2.20 -7.98
C GLU A 269 -17.78 2.90 -8.38
N TYR A 270 -17.86 3.91 -9.26
CA TYR A 270 -16.70 4.64 -9.76
C TYR A 270 -15.87 5.30 -8.64
N PRO A 271 -16.44 5.92 -7.59
CA PRO A 271 -15.65 6.50 -6.50
C PRO A 271 -14.81 5.46 -5.76
N VAL A 272 -15.34 4.26 -5.55
CA VAL A 272 -14.61 3.14 -4.94
C VAL A 272 -13.49 2.67 -5.89
N CYS A 273 -13.78 2.57 -7.18
CA CYS A 273 -12.80 2.20 -8.19
C CYS A 273 -11.65 3.20 -8.29
N ALA A 274 -11.93 4.50 -8.19
CA ALA A 274 -10.92 5.55 -8.23
C ALA A 274 -9.91 5.39 -7.08
N LYS A 275 -10.39 5.15 -5.85
CA LYS A 275 -9.49 4.90 -4.71
C LYS A 275 -8.62 3.66 -4.91
N VAL A 276 -9.19 2.56 -5.42
CA VAL A 276 -8.43 1.34 -5.73
C VAL A 276 -7.33 1.62 -6.76
N VAL A 277 -7.62 2.45 -7.77
CA VAL A 277 -6.65 2.79 -8.83
C VAL A 277 -5.45 3.57 -8.31
N GLN A 278 -5.60 4.39 -7.26
CA GLN A 278 -4.48 5.14 -6.64
C GLN A 278 -3.34 4.21 -6.17
N HIS A 279 -3.67 2.96 -5.86
CA HIS A 279 -2.72 1.93 -5.41
C HIS A 279 -2.09 1.11 -6.54
N LEU A 280 -2.42 1.40 -7.81
CA LEU A 280 -1.95 0.65 -8.97
C LEU A 280 -0.86 1.40 -9.73
N HIS A 281 0.12 0.65 -10.26
CA HIS A 281 1.03 1.16 -11.28
C HIS A 281 0.25 1.63 -12.52
N ILE A 282 0.73 2.63 -13.26
CA ILE A 282 -0.01 3.25 -14.37
C ILE A 282 -0.48 2.25 -15.43
N HIS A 283 0.38 1.33 -15.88
CA HIS A 283 -0.03 0.25 -16.79
C HIS A 283 -1.20 -0.60 -16.25
N HIS A 284 -1.22 -0.86 -14.94
CA HIS A 284 -2.30 -1.60 -14.28
C HIS A 284 -3.55 -0.74 -14.06
N ALA A 285 -3.41 0.56 -13.84
CA ALA A 285 -4.52 1.52 -13.76
C ALA A 285 -5.26 1.61 -15.09
N VAL A 286 -4.54 1.71 -16.21
CA VAL A 286 -5.13 1.69 -17.55
C VAL A 286 -5.83 0.35 -17.82
N ALA A 287 -5.16 -0.77 -17.52
CA ALA A 287 -5.78 -2.10 -17.66
C ALA A 287 -7.06 -2.22 -16.81
N PHE A 288 -7.05 -1.68 -15.59
CA PHE A 288 -8.21 -1.64 -14.70
C PHE A 288 -9.36 -0.84 -15.30
N TRP A 289 -9.10 0.36 -15.81
CA TRP A 289 -10.15 1.21 -16.39
C TRP A 289 -10.73 0.63 -17.67
N ILE A 290 -9.92 0.04 -18.54
CA ILE A 290 -10.42 -0.70 -19.71
C ILE A 290 -11.38 -1.82 -19.27
N GLN A 291 -11.03 -2.60 -18.23
CA GLN A 291 -11.93 -3.64 -17.73
C GLN A 291 -13.21 -3.10 -17.11
N ARG A 292 -13.13 -1.99 -16.37
CA ARG A 292 -14.26 -1.42 -15.62
C ARG A 292 -15.22 -0.65 -16.53
N VAL A 293 -14.72 0.04 -17.54
CA VAL A 293 -15.50 0.94 -18.40
C VAL A 293 -16.07 0.19 -19.61
N ILE A 294 -15.28 -0.58 -20.34
CA ILE A 294 -15.75 -1.29 -21.56
C ILE A 294 -15.84 -2.82 -21.38
N GLY A 295 -15.61 -3.33 -20.17
CA GLY A 295 -16.01 -4.70 -19.80
C GLY A 295 -15.15 -5.80 -20.40
N LEU A 296 -13.93 -5.50 -20.84
CA LEU A 296 -13.05 -6.51 -21.42
C LEU A 296 -12.64 -7.57 -20.39
N ARG A 297 -12.41 -8.79 -20.88
CA ARG A 297 -11.75 -9.82 -20.08
C ARG A 297 -10.28 -9.45 -19.94
N ILE A 298 -9.67 -9.75 -18.80
CA ILE A 298 -8.24 -9.52 -18.56
C ILE A 298 -7.33 -9.98 -19.71
N GLY A 299 -7.58 -11.16 -20.30
CA GLY A 299 -6.81 -11.63 -21.44
C GLY A 299 -7.00 -10.80 -22.71
N GLU A 300 -8.18 -10.21 -22.92
CA GLU A 300 -8.47 -9.31 -24.05
C GLU A 300 -7.74 -7.97 -23.85
N VAL A 301 -7.74 -7.41 -22.63
CA VAL A 301 -7.04 -6.16 -22.29
C VAL A 301 -5.56 -6.23 -22.58
N PHE A 302 -4.88 -7.29 -22.10
CA PHE A 302 -3.46 -7.51 -22.35
C PHE A 302 -3.16 -8.05 -23.76
N GLY A 303 -4.18 -8.22 -24.60
CA GLY A 303 -4.04 -8.54 -26.02
C GLY A 303 -4.28 -7.32 -26.92
N LEU A 304 -4.64 -6.16 -26.37
CA LEU A 304 -4.81 -4.94 -27.16
C LEU A 304 -3.47 -4.41 -27.62
N HIS A 305 -3.42 -3.97 -28.87
CA HIS A 305 -2.34 -3.18 -29.46
C HIS A 305 -2.77 -1.72 -29.58
N VAL A 306 -1.82 -0.82 -29.76
CA VAL A 306 -2.12 0.61 -29.94
C VAL A 306 -2.98 0.83 -31.19
N GLY A 307 -2.67 0.14 -32.29
CA GLY A 307 -3.43 0.16 -33.53
C GLY A 307 -4.83 -0.47 -33.44
N ASP A 308 -5.15 -1.17 -32.34
CA ASP A 308 -6.52 -1.66 -32.10
C ASP A 308 -7.45 -0.53 -31.59
N ILE A 309 -6.91 0.64 -31.22
CA ILE A 309 -7.66 1.80 -30.74
C ILE A 309 -7.77 2.85 -31.85
N GLY A 310 -8.97 3.04 -32.39
CA GLY A 310 -9.29 4.14 -33.29
C GLY A 310 -9.79 5.35 -32.52
N ASP A 311 -9.15 6.51 -32.72
CA ASP A 311 -9.55 7.79 -32.13
C ASP A 311 -10.31 8.64 -33.16
N PHE A 312 -11.56 9.01 -32.84
CA PHE A 312 -12.42 9.83 -33.69
C PHE A 312 -12.81 11.16 -33.02
N GLY A 313 -12.03 11.64 -32.05
CA GLY A 313 -12.29 12.90 -31.36
C GLY A 313 -13.16 12.73 -30.11
N ASP A 314 -14.49 12.76 -30.27
CA ASP A 314 -15.45 12.64 -29.15
C ASP A 314 -15.71 11.18 -28.72
N ILE A 315 -15.30 10.22 -29.56
CA ILE A 315 -15.49 8.79 -29.34
C ILE A 315 -14.30 8.00 -29.84
N GLY A 316 -13.98 6.91 -29.15
CA GLY A 316 -13.00 5.93 -29.62
C GLY A 316 -13.67 4.61 -30.03
N LEU A 317 -12.98 3.79 -30.81
CA LEU A 317 -13.37 2.41 -31.11
C LEU A 317 -12.22 1.48 -30.74
N ALA A 318 -12.52 0.37 -30.07
CA ALA A 318 -11.54 -0.66 -29.73
C ALA A 318 -11.85 -1.98 -30.45
N SER A 319 -10.88 -2.47 -31.22
CA SER A 319 -10.93 -3.76 -31.92
C SER A 319 -10.46 -4.89 -31.02
N ILE A 320 -11.34 -5.84 -30.70
CA ILE A 320 -11.05 -6.93 -29.78
C ILE A 320 -10.93 -8.23 -30.56
N SER A 321 -9.72 -8.58 -31.00
CA SER A 321 -9.45 -9.81 -31.76
C SER A 321 -8.46 -10.75 -31.06
N ARG A 322 -7.58 -10.23 -30.21
CA ARG A 322 -6.46 -10.98 -29.63
C ARG A 322 -6.65 -11.26 -28.14
N GLN A 323 -5.86 -12.20 -27.62
CA GLN A 323 -5.72 -12.41 -26.18
C GLN A 323 -4.25 -12.53 -25.78
N GLY A 324 -3.84 -11.76 -24.77
CA GLY A 324 -2.49 -11.76 -24.23
C GLY A 324 -2.46 -11.90 -22.70
N GLY A 325 -1.36 -11.42 -22.12
CA GLY A 325 -1.15 -11.30 -20.68
C GLY A 325 -0.71 -12.57 -19.95
N LYS A 326 -0.89 -13.75 -20.54
CA LYS A 326 -0.37 -15.02 -20.02
C LYS A 326 0.17 -15.84 -21.19
N LYS A 327 1.30 -16.52 -21.00
CA LYS A 327 1.77 -17.53 -21.96
C LYS A 327 0.68 -18.55 -22.23
N ARG A 328 0.30 -18.69 -23.50
CA ARG A 328 -0.70 -19.63 -23.97
C ARG A 328 -0.05 -20.64 -24.89
N LEU A 329 -0.59 -21.85 -24.84
CA LEU A 329 -0.24 -22.85 -25.82
C LEU A 329 -1.03 -22.59 -27.11
N ALA A 330 -0.33 -22.51 -28.24
CA ALA A 330 -0.89 -22.40 -29.58
C ALA A 330 -0.20 -23.41 -30.50
N TYR A 331 -0.79 -23.66 -31.66
CA TYR A 331 -0.13 -24.40 -32.72
C TYR A 331 0.61 -23.40 -33.61
N ASP A 332 1.88 -23.65 -33.91
CA ASP A 332 2.61 -22.90 -34.93
C ASP A 332 2.19 -23.33 -36.35
N GLU A 333 2.78 -22.71 -37.37
CA GLU A 333 2.53 -23.03 -38.79
C GLU A 333 2.83 -24.50 -39.13
N ARG A 334 3.74 -25.15 -38.39
CA ARG A 334 4.10 -26.56 -38.53
C ARG A 334 3.20 -27.49 -37.71
N GLY A 335 2.25 -26.94 -36.96
CA GLY A 335 1.36 -27.69 -36.08
C GLY A 335 1.99 -28.14 -34.76
N GLN A 336 3.17 -27.65 -34.41
CA GLN A 336 3.80 -27.91 -33.12
C GLN A 336 3.20 -27.02 -32.02
N VAL A 337 3.17 -27.53 -30.79
CA VAL A 337 2.66 -26.78 -29.65
C VAL A 337 3.74 -25.83 -29.15
N VAL A 338 3.54 -24.53 -29.40
CA VAL A 338 4.42 -23.45 -28.95
C VAL A 338 3.78 -22.65 -27.82
N LYS A 339 4.61 -22.04 -26.98
CA LYS A 339 4.16 -21.08 -25.95
C LYS A 339 4.31 -19.67 -26.50
N LEU A 340 3.20 -19.00 -26.72
CA LEU A 340 3.18 -17.61 -27.17
C LEU A 340 2.70 -16.70 -26.04
N ASP A 341 3.27 -15.50 -25.95
CA ASP A 341 2.79 -14.47 -25.03
C ASP A 341 1.45 -13.85 -25.50
N GLU A 342 1.07 -14.12 -26.76
CA GLU A 342 -0.16 -13.67 -27.40
C GLU A 342 -0.73 -14.72 -28.33
N VAL A 343 -2.06 -14.71 -28.50
CA VAL A 343 -2.73 -15.50 -29.54
C VAL A 343 -3.76 -14.62 -30.22
N GLU A 344 -3.68 -14.54 -31.54
CA GLU A 344 -4.59 -13.75 -32.40
C GLU A 344 -6.03 -14.29 -32.43
N ARG A 345 -6.27 -15.44 -31.79
CA ARG A 345 -7.57 -16.12 -31.77
C ARG A 345 -8.23 -16.00 -30.41
N VAL A 346 -9.21 -15.10 -30.30
CA VAL A 346 -10.31 -15.25 -29.33
C VAL A 346 -11.02 -16.60 -29.56
N LYS A 347 -11.66 -17.15 -28.52
CA LYS A 347 -12.11 -18.57 -28.44
C LYS A 347 -12.89 -19.09 -29.64
N THR A 348 -13.54 -18.23 -30.43
CA THR A 348 -14.20 -18.52 -31.71
C THR A 348 -13.96 -17.36 -32.67
N ALA A 349 -14.05 -17.58 -33.99
CA ALA A 349 -13.98 -16.50 -34.99
C ALA A 349 -15.08 -15.43 -34.78
N THR A 350 -16.21 -15.82 -34.17
CA THR A 350 -17.32 -14.95 -33.77
C THR A 350 -17.06 -14.14 -32.49
N SER A 351 -15.91 -14.32 -31.83
CA SER A 351 -15.58 -13.59 -30.61
C SER A 351 -14.88 -12.25 -30.90
N SER A 352 -14.48 -12.01 -32.15
CA SER A 352 -13.91 -10.73 -32.57
C SER A 352 -15.01 -9.68 -32.65
N ARG A 353 -14.80 -8.53 -32.01
CA ARG A 353 -15.82 -7.47 -31.91
C ARG A 353 -15.19 -6.09 -31.80
N VAL A 354 -15.92 -5.07 -32.22
CA VAL A 354 -15.57 -3.66 -32.00
C VAL A 354 -16.45 -3.10 -30.88
N ILE A 355 -15.87 -2.34 -29.96
CA ILE A 355 -16.60 -1.69 -28.86
C ILE A 355 -16.30 -0.20 -28.88
N ALA A 356 -17.32 0.62 -28.64
CA ALA A 356 -17.15 2.06 -28.46
C ALA A 356 -16.45 2.37 -27.13
N VAL A 357 -15.49 3.30 -27.15
CA VAL A 357 -14.69 3.76 -26.02
C VAL A 357 -15.20 5.14 -25.61
N PRO A 358 -15.78 5.29 -24.40
CA PRO A 358 -16.25 6.59 -23.90
C PRO A 358 -15.12 7.61 -23.79
N LEU A 359 -15.45 8.90 -23.96
CA LEU A 359 -14.49 10.00 -23.96
C LEU A 359 -13.53 10.00 -22.74
N PRO A 360 -13.98 9.82 -21.48
CA PRO A 360 -13.04 9.80 -20.33
C PRO A 360 -11.99 8.68 -20.41
N LEU A 361 -12.32 7.54 -21.02
CA LEU A 361 -11.35 6.45 -21.24
C LEU A 361 -10.45 6.77 -22.43
N LEU A 362 -10.99 7.36 -23.49
CA LEU A 362 -10.18 7.79 -24.63
C LEU A 362 -9.14 8.84 -24.22
N GLU A 363 -9.49 9.80 -23.38
CA GLU A 363 -8.56 10.81 -22.83
C GLU A 363 -7.42 10.18 -22.04
N LEU A 364 -7.74 9.24 -21.14
CA LEU A 364 -6.71 8.47 -20.43
C LEU A 364 -5.81 7.70 -21.40
N LEU A 365 -6.38 7.06 -22.43
CA LEU A 365 -5.63 6.31 -23.43
C LEU A 365 -4.73 7.23 -24.27
N ARG A 366 -5.17 8.43 -24.64
CA ARG A 366 -4.35 9.44 -25.33
C ARG A 366 -3.12 9.81 -24.52
N VAL A 367 -3.31 10.16 -23.24
CA VAL A 367 -2.21 10.49 -22.32
C VAL A 367 -1.23 9.32 -22.22
N TYR A 368 -1.76 8.11 -22.06
CA TYR A 368 -0.95 6.92 -21.88
C TYR A 368 -0.18 6.50 -23.16
N ILE A 369 -0.80 6.62 -24.35
CA ILE A 369 -0.16 6.40 -25.65
C ILE A 369 0.93 7.45 -25.88
N ASN A 370 0.66 8.71 -25.55
CA ASN A 370 1.66 9.77 -25.62
C ASN A 370 2.87 9.48 -24.70
N ALA A 371 2.62 8.98 -23.50
CA ALA A 371 3.68 8.69 -22.53
C ALA A 371 4.57 7.48 -22.91
N PHE A 372 4.01 6.43 -23.50
CA PHE A 372 4.71 5.14 -23.64
C PHE A 372 4.89 4.61 -25.05
N HIS A 373 4.08 5.09 -26.00
CA HIS A 373 4.00 4.55 -27.36
C HIS A 373 4.31 5.58 -28.43
N THR A 374 4.55 6.83 -28.03
CA THR A 374 4.94 7.92 -28.93
C THR A 374 6.42 8.17 -28.78
N ASP A 375 7.16 8.15 -29.89
CA ASP A 375 8.57 8.47 -29.86
C ASP A 375 8.76 9.96 -29.52
N PRO A 376 9.50 10.30 -28.45
CA PRO A 376 9.63 11.70 -28.02
C PRO A 376 10.35 12.58 -29.04
N SER A 377 11.14 12.00 -29.94
CA SER A 377 11.94 12.75 -30.91
C SER A 377 11.20 12.98 -32.22
N THR A 378 10.39 12.02 -32.68
CA THR A 378 9.67 12.11 -33.97
C THR A 378 8.18 12.42 -33.81
N GLY A 379 7.59 12.15 -32.64
CA GLY A 379 6.15 12.19 -32.42
C GLY A 379 5.39 11.03 -33.09
N GLU A 380 6.10 10.05 -33.67
CA GLU A 380 5.47 8.88 -34.29
C GLU A 380 4.94 7.91 -33.24
N VAL A 381 3.76 7.36 -33.49
CA VAL A 381 3.11 6.38 -32.61
C VAL A 381 3.39 4.96 -33.11
N ASP A 382 3.90 4.08 -32.24
CA ASP A 382 4.06 2.66 -32.54
C ASP A 382 2.71 1.94 -32.44
N HIS A 383 2.04 1.78 -33.58
CA HIS A 383 0.72 1.12 -33.67
C HIS A 383 0.79 -0.40 -33.47
N ASP A 384 1.94 -1.03 -33.67
CA ASP A 384 2.12 -2.48 -33.51
C ASP A 384 2.55 -2.85 -32.07
N ALA A 385 2.82 -1.86 -31.23
CA ALA A 385 3.09 -2.08 -29.82
C ALA A 385 1.83 -2.56 -29.09
N ARG A 386 2.05 -3.44 -28.11
CA ARG A 386 1.02 -3.79 -27.12
C ARG A 386 0.61 -2.55 -26.34
N LEU A 387 -0.70 -2.31 -26.27
CA LEU A 387 -1.24 -1.18 -25.53
C LEU A 387 -0.80 -1.23 -24.06
N ILE A 388 -1.01 -2.34 -23.36
CA ILE A 388 -0.55 -2.47 -21.97
C ILE A 388 0.89 -3.00 -21.95
N VAL A 389 1.81 -2.11 -21.60
CA VAL A 389 3.24 -2.39 -21.52
C VAL A 389 3.53 -3.33 -20.36
N GLY A 390 4.35 -4.36 -20.60
CA GLY A 390 4.81 -5.25 -19.54
C GLY A 390 5.90 -4.61 -18.69
N LEU A 391 5.83 -4.74 -17.35
CA LEU A 391 6.80 -4.13 -16.44
C LEU A 391 8.25 -4.57 -16.75
N GLN A 392 8.48 -5.88 -16.87
CA GLN A 392 9.83 -6.40 -17.10
C GLN A 392 10.31 -6.25 -18.56
N ALA A 393 9.38 -6.27 -19.52
CA ALA A 393 9.68 -6.16 -20.94
C ALA A 393 8.41 -5.77 -21.69
N ALA A 394 8.54 -4.92 -22.71
CA ALA A 394 7.43 -4.33 -23.46
C ALA A 394 6.37 -5.36 -23.86
N ASN A 395 6.80 -6.50 -24.40
CA ASN A 395 5.93 -7.50 -24.99
C ASN A 395 5.64 -8.74 -24.11
N VAL A 396 5.98 -8.70 -22.82
CA VAL A 396 5.82 -9.87 -21.93
C VAL A 396 4.50 -9.86 -21.16
N ALA A 397 3.97 -11.07 -20.94
CA ALA A 397 2.77 -11.37 -20.17
C ALA A 397 2.68 -10.65 -18.80
N GLY A 398 1.65 -9.80 -18.61
CA GLY A 398 1.42 -9.02 -17.38
C GLY A 398 0.22 -9.42 -16.50
N ASP A 399 -0.59 -10.42 -16.89
CA ASP A 399 -1.88 -10.68 -16.23
C ASP A 399 -1.73 -11.16 -14.78
N GLY A 400 -0.69 -11.96 -14.50
CA GLY A 400 -0.40 -12.49 -13.16
C GLY A 400 0.06 -11.39 -12.20
N ALA A 401 0.93 -10.49 -12.67
CA ALA A 401 1.39 -9.32 -11.93
C ALA A 401 0.22 -8.39 -11.62
N TYR A 402 -0.59 -8.10 -12.64
CA TYR A 402 -1.79 -7.29 -12.50
C TYR A 402 -2.81 -7.87 -11.50
N ARG A 403 -3.10 -9.19 -11.55
CA ARG A 403 -4.00 -9.83 -10.56
C ARG A 403 -3.47 -9.68 -9.14
N THR A 404 -2.17 -9.78 -8.96
CA THR A 404 -1.52 -9.65 -7.66
C THR A 404 -1.59 -8.21 -7.15
N ALA A 405 -1.26 -7.25 -8.01
CA ALA A 405 -1.35 -5.82 -7.72
C ALA A 405 -2.80 -5.41 -7.39
N LEU A 406 -3.76 -5.83 -8.21
CA LEU A 406 -5.18 -5.56 -7.99
C LEU A 406 -5.70 -6.14 -6.67
N LYS A 407 -5.26 -7.35 -6.30
CA LYS A 407 -5.63 -7.93 -5.00
C LYS A 407 -5.09 -7.07 -3.84
N LYS A 408 -3.86 -6.56 -3.95
CA LYS A 408 -3.27 -5.66 -2.94
C LYS A 408 -4.00 -4.33 -2.88
N ALA A 409 -4.30 -3.74 -4.03
CA ALA A 409 -5.04 -2.48 -4.13
C ALA A 409 -6.45 -2.58 -3.53
N PHE A 410 -7.18 -3.67 -3.79
CA PHE A 410 -8.47 -3.91 -3.11
C PHE A 410 -8.31 -4.08 -1.59
N ALA A 411 -7.25 -4.75 -1.13
CA ALA A 411 -7.01 -4.90 0.30
C ALA A 411 -6.68 -3.56 0.98
N ALA A 412 -5.97 -2.66 0.30
CA ALA A 412 -5.67 -1.31 0.80
C ALA A 412 -6.94 -0.46 1.02
N GLU A 413 -7.99 -0.73 0.25
CA GLU A 413 -9.29 -0.03 0.34
C GLU A 413 -10.34 -0.74 1.22
N GLY A 414 -9.93 -1.74 2.01
CA GLY A 414 -10.88 -2.48 2.85
C GLY A 414 -11.92 -3.27 2.04
N LEU A 415 -11.50 -3.80 0.89
CA LEU A 415 -12.33 -4.65 0.01
C LEU A 415 -11.84 -6.12 0.04
N THR A 416 -11.43 -6.57 1.22
CA THR A 416 -11.00 -7.96 1.47
C THR A 416 -12.17 -8.93 1.58
N TYR A 417 -11.89 -10.24 1.58
CA TYR A 417 -12.95 -11.24 1.69
C TYR A 417 -13.74 -11.10 3.00
N GLU A 418 -13.03 -10.74 4.07
CA GLU A 418 -13.54 -10.56 5.41
C GLU A 418 -14.55 -9.40 5.48
N GLU A 419 -14.33 -8.34 4.72
CA GLU A 419 -15.15 -7.12 4.75
C GLU A 419 -16.40 -7.23 3.87
N ILE A 420 -16.25 -7.69 2.63
CA ILE A 420 -17.35 -7.70 1.65
C ILE A 420 -17.95 -9.09 1.39
N GLY A 421 -17.38 -10.14 2.01
CA GLY A 421 -17.87 -11.52 1.90
C GLY A 421 -17.47 -12.23 0.59
N PHE A 422 -16.60 -11.63 -0.23
CA PHE A 422 -16.04 -12.26 -1.43
C PHE A 422 -14.67 -11.65 -1.78
N SER A 423 -13.84 -12.40 -2.51
CA SER A 423 -12.55 -11.90 -2.99
C SER A 423 -12.77 -11.09 -4.27
N ALA A 424 -12.60 -9.76 -4.16
CA ALA A 424 -12.59 -8.86 -5.30
C ALA A 424 -11.57 -9.31 -6.36
N SER A 425 -11.93 -9.21 -7.63
CA SER A 425 -11.10 -9.71 -8.73
C SER A 425 -11.44 -9.04 -10.05
N THR A 426 -10.61 -9.24 -11.07
CA THR A 426 -10.80 -8.69 -12.42
C THR A 426 -12.15 -9.05 -13.05
N HIS A 427 -12.76 -10.18 -12.68
CA HIS A 427 -14.10 -10.54 -13.14
C HIS A 427 -15.20 -9.68 -12.53
N HIS A 428 -14.99 -9.16 -11.32
CA HIS A 428 -15.98 -8.33 -10.66
C HIS A 428 -16.03 -6.91 -11.24
N LEU A 429 -14.92 -6.38 -11.78
CA LEU A 429 -14.92 -5.10 -12.52
C LEU A 429 -15.88 -5.15 -13.71
N ARG A 430 -15.73 -6.20 -14.53
CA ARG A 430 -16.63 -6.48 -15.65
C ARG A 430 -18.08 -6.76 -15.22
N ALA A 431 -18.26 -7.47 -14.10
CA ALA A 431 -19.61 -7.70 -13.57
C ALA A 431 -20.26 -6.41 -13.06
N SER A 432 -19.46 -5.47 -12.53
CA SER A 432 -19.93 -4.16 -12.06
C SER A 432 -20.46 -3.34 -13.24
N LEU A 433 -19.73 -3.29 -14.36
CA LEU A 433 -20.22 -2.69 -15.61
C LEU A 433 -21.54 -3.33 -16.06
N GLY A 434 -21.63 -4.66 -16.07
CA GLY A 434 -22.87 -5.35 -16.44
C GLY A 434 -24.05 -5.04 -15.51
N GLY A 435 -23.79 -4.77 -14.23
CA GLY A 435 -24.78 -4.30 -13.27
C GLY A 435 -25.20 -2.86 -13.53
N GLU A 436 -24.24 -1.96 -13.75
CA GLU A 436 -24.43 -0.54 -14.06
C GLU A 436 -25.22 -0.32 -15.35
N LEU A 437 -24.79 -0.93 -16.45
CA LEU A 437 -25.50 -0.87 -17.73
C LEU A 437 -26.97 -1.29 -17.58
N LYS A 438 -27.25 -2.29 -16.75
CA LYS A 438 -28.61 -2.77 -16.50
C LYS A 438 -29.41 -1.81 -15.60
N LEU A 439 -28.85 -1.50 -14.43
CA LEU A 439 -29.60 -0.94 -13.31
C LEU A 439 -29.59 0.59 -13.30
N GLN A 440 -28.51 1.20 -13.79
CA GLN A 440 -28.32 2.65 -13.77
C GLN A 440 -28.58 3.27 -15.15
N LEU A 441 -28.13 2.61 -16.22
CA LEU A 441 -28.28 3.13 -17.58
C LEU A 441 -29.45 2.50 -18.36
N ALA A 442 -30.18 1.57 -17.75
CA ALA A 442 -31.36 0.89 -18.33
C ALA A 442 -31.14 0.33 -19.75
N ILE A 443 -29.92 -0.13 -20.05
CA ILE A 443 -29.55 -0.69 -21.36
C ILE A 443 -30.16 -2.07 -21.55
N ASP A 444 -30.68 -2.31 -22.75
CA ASP A 444 -31.26 -3.58 -23.16
C ASP A 444 -30.31 -4.78 -22.97
N ASP A 445 -30.89 -5.92 -22.58
CA ASP A 445 -30.16 -7.13 -22.23
C ASP A 445 -29.37 -7.73 -23.42
N LEU A 446 -29.82 -7.51 -24.67
CA LEU A 446 -29.15 -7.91 -25.91
C LEU A 446 -27.87 -7.08 -26.10
N ILE A 447 -28.00 -5.76 -26.14
CA ILE A 447 -26.85 -4.85 -26.37
C ILE A 447 -25.84 -4.99 -25.23
N ARG A 448 -26.31 -5.11 -23.99
CA ARG A 448 -25.44 -5.40 -22.83
C ARG A 448 -24.67 -6.71 -23.01
N SER A 449 -25.32 -7.75 -23.53
CA SER A 449 -24.66 -9.03 -23.79
C SER A 449 -23.60 -8.91 -24.89
N GLU A 450 -23.85 -8.12 -25.92
CA GLU A 450 -22.90 -7.85 -27.00
C GLU A 450 -21.67 -7.05 -26.54
N ILE A 451 -21.86 -5.97 -25.76
CA ILE A 451 -20.75 -5.22 -25.13
C ILE A 451 -19.86 -6.15 -24.32
N LEU A 452 -20.49 -6.99 -23.49
CA LEU A 452 -19.76 -7.96 -22.69
C LEU A 452 -19.19 -9.10 -23.56
N GLY A 453 -19.59 -9.29 -24.83
CA GLY A 453 -19.15 -10.43 -25.63
C GLY A 453 -19.63 -11.76 -25.03
N HIS A 454 -20.89 -11.79 -24.58
CA HIS A 454 -21.66 -12.99 -24.30
C HIS A 454 -22.41 -13.41 -25.57
N LEU A 455 -22.33 -14.70 -25.92
CA LEU A 455 -23.18 -15.27 -26.96
C LEU A 455 -24.64 -15.14 -26.51
N VAL A 456 -25.42 -14.33 -27.22
CA VAL A 456 -26.87 -14.25 -27.05
C VAL A 456 -27.42 -15.62 -27.48
N ARG A 457 -27.93 -16.40 -26.52
CA ARG A 457 -28.46 -17.75 -26.78
C ARG A 457 -29.84 -17.74 -27.47
N SER A 458 -30.45 -16.57 -27.60
CA SER A 458 -31.78 -16.37 -28.20
C SER A 458 -31.64 -15.64 -29.54
N GLY A 459 -31.63 -16.41 -30.62
CA GLY A 459 -31.84 -15.91 -31.98
C GLY A 459 -30.61 -15.27 -32.63
N GLY A 460 -29.77 -16.07 -33.28
CA GLY A 460 -29.10 -15.74 -34.55
C GLY A 460 -28.28 -14.45 -34.71
N GLY A 461 -28.05 -13.66 -33.67
CA GLY A 461 -27.28 -12.42 -33.74
C GLY A 461 -25.80 -12.72 -33.89
N ALA A 462 -25.29 -12.60 -35.11
CA ALA A 462 -23.85 -12.52 -35.33
C ALA A 462 -23.34 -11.32 -34.53
N ALA A 463 -22.52 -11.58 -33.50
CA ALA A 463 -21.64 -10.55 -32.97
C ALA A 463 -20.95 -9.89 -34.17
N VAL A 464 -21.10 -8.57 -34.30
CA VAL A 464 -20.68 -7.77 -35.44
C VAL A 464 -19.20 -8.07 -35.73
N THR A 465 -18.97 -8.99 -36.66
CA THR A 465 -17.65 -9.52 -37.02
C THR A 465 -17.12 -8.62 -38.13
N MET A 466 -16.95 -7.34 -37.83
CA MET A 466 -16.50 -6.35 -38.82
C MET A 466 -15.00 -6.15 -38.74
N ARG A 467 -14.35 -6.22 -39.91
CA ARG A 467 -12.92 -5.94 -40.11
C ARG A 467 -12.65 -4.51 -40.58
N SER A 468 -13.69 -3.74 -40.88
CA SER A 468 -13.60 -2.38 -41.42
C SER A 468 -14.03 -1.35 -40.37
N TYR A 469 -13.17 -0.35 -40.15
CA TYR A 469 -13.30 0.67 -39.11
C TYR A 469 -13.90 1.95 -39.69
N THR A 470 -15.20 2.18 -39.46
CA THR A 470 -15.78 3.50 -39.72
C THR A 470 -16.92 3.76 -38.73
N PRO A 471 -16.92 4.88 -37.99
CA PRO A 471 -18.02 5.24 -37.08
C PRO A 471 -19.38 5.33 -37.77
N ALA A 472 -19.38 5.60 -39.09
CA ALA A 472 -20.58 5.70 -39.91
C ALA A 472 -21.30 4.35 -40.16
N LEU A 473 -20.82 3.24 -39.60
CA LEU A 473 -21.47 1.95 -39.72
C LEU A 473 -22.72 1.90 -38.83
N PRO A 474 -23.95 1.74 -39.38
CA PRO A 474 -25.18 1.77 -38.60
C PRO A 474 -25.23 0.75 -37.46
N GLN A 475 -24.49 -0.37 -37.57
CA GLN A 475 -24.43 -1.39 -36.52
C GLN A 475 -23.62 -0.95 -35.28
N LEU A 476 -22.79 0.10 -35.39
CA LEU A 476 -22.03 0.65 -34.26
C LEU A 476 -22.82 1.70 -33.48
N GLU A 477 -23.87 2.27 -34.05
CA GLU A 477 -24.65 3.36 -33.46
C GLU A 477 -25.16 3.05 -32.04
N PRO A 478 -25.70 1.85 -31.73
CA PRO A 478 -26.12 1.55 -30.36
C PRO A 478 -24.96 1.57 -29.35
N PHE A 479 -23.76 1.15 -29.77
CA PHE A 479 -22.58 1.16 -28.91
C PHE A 479 -22.04 2.58 -28.70
N ILE A 480 -22.02 3.39 -29.77
CA ILE A 480 -21.62 4.81 -29.73
C ILE A 480 -22.58 5.58 -28.81
N ALA A 481 -23.89 5.38 -28.95
CA ALA A 481 -24.89 6.00 -28.08
C ALA A 481 -24.67 5.64 -26.60
N ILE A 482 -24.39 4.38 -26.29
CA ILE A 482 -24.07 3.95 -24.92
C ILE A 482 -22.80 4.62 -24.41
N ALA A 483 -21.74 4.66 -25.20
CA ALA A 483 -20.49 5.30 -24.79
C ALA A 483 -20.66 6.80 -24.55
N ARG A 484 -21.52 7.47 -25.33
CA ARG A 484 -21.90 8.88 -25.14
C ARG A 484 -22.73 9.13 -23.87
N VAL A 485 -23.51 8.16 -23.41
CA VAL A 485 -24.22 8.24 -22.12
C VAL A 485 -23.29 7.90 -20.96
N GLN A 486 -22.42 6.91 -21.15
CA GLN A 486 -21.49 6.44 -20.11
C GLN A 486 -20.42 7.49 -19.78
N GLY A 487 -19.95 8.26 -20.76
CA GLY A 487 -18.95 9.31 -20.56
C GLY A 487 -19.36 10.35 -19.50
N PRO A 488 -20.47 11.09 -19.70
CA PRO A 488 -21.00 12.04 -18.72
C PRO A 488 -21.26 11.40 -17.35
N PHE A 489 -21.76 10.16 -17.32
CA PHE A 489 -21.99 9.44 -16.05
C PHE A 489 -20.67 9.20 -15.28
N ILE A 490 -19.59 8.83 -15.96
CA ILE A 490 -18.27 8.68 -15.34
C ILE A 490 -17.76 10.04 -14.82
N THR A 491 -17.84 11.07 -15.65
CA THR A 491 -17.41 12.43 -15.31
C THR A 491 -18.19 13.00 -14.12
N GLU A 492 -19.50 12.77 -14.03
CA GLU A 492 -20.31 13.17 -12.87
C GLU A 492 -19.86 12.46 -11.58
N GLN A 493 -19.51 11.18 -11.66
CA GLN A 493 -19.18 10.37 -10.48
C GLN A 493 -17.78 10.65 -9.92
N ILE A 494 -16.78 10.86 -10.79
CA ILE A 494 -15.36 10.95 -10.38
C ILE A 494 -14.56 12.04 -11.10
N GLY A 495 -15.19 12.85 -11.95
CA GLY A 495 -14.54 13.90 -12.73
C GLY A 495 -13.76 13.36 -13.93
N SER A 496 -12.73 12.55 -13.67
CA SER A 496 -11.84 11.99 -14.70
C SER A 496 -11.39 10.57 -14.36
N LEU A 497 -10.96 9.81 -15.38
CA LEU A 497 -10.25 8.54 -15.20
C LEU A 497 -8.74 8.72 -14.99
N ILE A 498 -8.23 9.93 -15.19
CA ILE A 498 -6.87 10.33 -14.82
C ILE A 498 -6.85 10.56 -13.31
N ILE A 499 -6.61 9.47 -12.58
CA ILE A 499 -6.54 9.47 -11.13
C ILE A 499 -5.06 9.50 -10.71
N PRO A 500 -4.64 10.43 -9.84
CA PRO A 500 -3.27 10.46 -9.33
C PRO A 500 -2.91 9.16 -8.61
N ILE A 501 -1.83 8.52 -9.05
CA ILE A 501 -1.29 7.32 -8.41
C ILE A 501 -0.46 7.75 -7.21
N THR A 502 -0.81 7.25 -6.03
CA THR A 502 -0.18 7.61 -4.75
C THR A 502 0.82 6.56 -4.27
N HIS A 503 0.80 5.37 -4.87
CA HIS A 503 1.76 4.32 -4.52
C HIS A 503 3.13 4.63 -5.14
N PRO A 504 4.22 4.60 -4.35
CA PRO A 504 5.55 4.97 -4.80
C PRO A 504 6.02 4.11 -5.96
N HIS A 505 6.47 4.80 -7.01
CA HIS A 505 6.97 4.30 -8.28
C HIS A 505 5.91 3.88 -9.32
N PRO A 506 5.19 4.86 -9.91
CA PRO A 506 4.36 4.63 -11.09
C PRO A 506 5.18 4.17 -12.32
N LEU A 507 6.52 4.18 -12.25
CA LEU A 507 7.43 3.87 -13.38
C LEU A 507 8.67 3.02 -13.01
N GLY A 508 8.97 2.76 -11.73
CA GLY A 508 10.30 2.28 -11.26
C GLY A 508 10.69 0.85 -11.56
N HIS A 509 9.83 0.15 -12.27
CA HIS A 509 10.02 -1.26 -12.59
C HIS A 509 9.93 -1.53 -14.08
N VAL A 510 9.89 -0.46 -14.91
CA VAL A 510 9.84 -0.56 -16.37
C VAL A 510 11.27 -0.73 -16.89
N THR A 511 11.81 -1.94 -16.79
CA THR A 511 13.24 -2.21 -17.02
C THR A 511 13.69 -2.17 -18.49
N HIS A 512 12.77 -1.93 -19.42
CA HIS A 512 13.03 -2.00 -20.86
C HIS A 512 12.92 -0.62 -21.56
N LEU A 513 12.54 0.43 -20.83
CA LEU A 513 12.65 1.79 -21.32
C LEU A 513 14.02 2.33 -20.93
N ASP A 514 14.67 3.06 -21.83
CA ASP A 514 15.85 3.84 -21.49
C ASP A 514 15.47 5.02 -20.57
N GLU A 515 16.48 5.63 -19.95
CA GLU A 515 16.32 6.71 -18.98
C GLU A 515 15.62 7.95 -19.59
N HIS A 516 15.88 8.24 -20.87
CA HIS A 516 15.28 9.38 -21.56
C HIS A 516 13.78 9.16 -21.79
N ARG A 517 13.39 8.00 -22.34
CA ARG A 517 11.99 7.61 -22.52
C ARG A 517 11.25 7.55 -21.19
N LEU A 518 11.89 7.07 -20.13
CA LEU A 518 11.30 7.03 -18.80
C LEU A 518 11.03 8.44 -18.25
N ALA A 519 11.98 9.37 -18.42
CA ALA A 519 11.83 10.76 -18.01
C ALA A 519 10.72 11.48 -18.78
N THR A 520 10.62 11.27 -20.10
CA THR A 520 9.52 11.80 -20.91
C THR A 520 8.19 11.23 -20.45
N ALA A 521 8.10 9.91 -20.27
CA ALA A 521 6.88 9.26 -19.78
C ALA A 521 6.44 9.83 -18.42
N HIS A 522 7.40 10.04 -17.51
CA HIS A 522 7.13 10.68 -16.22
C HIS A 522 6.56 12.08 -16.41
N SER A 523 7.21 12.92 -17.21
CA SER A 523 6.77 14.30 -17.45
C SER A 523 5.37 14.39 -18.07
N VAL A 524 5.06 13.54 -19.05
CA VAL A 524 3.73 13.48 -19.67
C VAL A 524 2.66 13.06 -18.66
N LEU A 525 2.95 12.03 -17.85
CA LEU A 525 2.00 11.55 -16.85
C LEU A 525 1.81 12.54 -15.69
N GLU A 526 2.87 13.22 -15.28
CA GLU A 526 2.84 14.28 -14.27
C GLU A 526 2.03 15.49 -14.76
N ALA A 527 2.28 15.97 -15.98
CA ALA A 527 1.54 17.06 -16.59
C ALA A 527 0.04 16.75 -16.76
N ALA A 528 -0.31 15.49 -16.98
CA ALA A 528 -1.69 15.04 -17.06
C ALA A 528 -2.36 14.84 -15.70
N GLY A 529 -1.60 14.84 -14.59
CA GLY A 529 -2.11 14.55 -13.24
C GLY A 529 -2.27 13.04 -12.93
N CYS A 530 -1.67 12.15 -13.73
CA CYS A 530 -1.63 10.71 -13.45
C CYS A 530 -0.66 10.37 -12.32
N ILE A 531 0.40 11.15 -12.16
CA ILE A 531 1.38 11.03 -11.09
C ILE A 531 1.07 12.15 -10.12
N ALA A 532 0.85 11.82 -8.85
CA ALA A 532 0.85 12.83 -7.82
C ALA A 532 2.25 13.47 -7.82
N THR A 533 2.33 14.76 -8.16
CA THR A 533 3.57 15.52 -8.01
C THR A 533 4.01 15.35 -6.55
N ASP A 534 5.18 14.75 -6.33
CA ASP A 534 5.77 14.47 -5.00
C ASP A 534 6.03 15.74 -4.17
N SER A 535 5.51 16.91 -4.57
CA SER A 535 5.52 18.16 -3.82
C SER A 535 4.88 18.04 -2.43
N GLU A 536 4.16 16.95 -2.15
CA GLU A 536 3.52 16.71 -0.86
C GLU A 536 4.10 15.54 -0.05
N LEU A 537 5.08 14.76 -0.53
CA LEU A 537 5.69 13.67 0.27
C LEU A 537 7.12 14.01 0.66
N VAL A 538 7.36 14.19 1.94
CA VAL A 538 8.68 14.54 2.49
C VAL A 538 9.25 13.39 3.30
N THR A 539 10.58 13.22 3.27
CA THR A 539 11.26 12.25 4.13
C THR A 539 11.03 12.58 5.61
N ILE A 540 11.17 11.60 6.52
CA ILE A 540 11.06 11.88 7.97
C ILE A 540 12.02 13.02 8.40
N SER A 541 13.23 13.08 7.84
CA SER A 541 14.21 14.13 8.17
C SER A 541 13.73 15.51 7.69
N GLU A 542 13.15 15.58 6.50
CA GLU A 542 12.63 16.82 5.94
C GLU A 542 11.33 17.27 6.60
N ALA A 543 10.44 16.33 6.93
CA ALA A 543 9.26 16.59 7.73
C ALA A 543 9.59 17.15 9.12
N VAL A 544 10.63 16.61 9.77
CA VAL A 544 11.16 17.16 11.04
C VAL A 544 11.64 18.60 10.85
N ARG A 545 12.34 18.88 9.74
CA ARG A 545 12.80 20.23 9.39
C ARG A 545 11.62 21.19 9.16
N VAL A 546 10.60 20.78 8.40
CA VAL A 546 9.41 21.59 8.11
C VAL A 546 8.58 21.84 9.37
N LEU A 547 8.35 20.79 10.17
CA LEU A 547 7.59 20.85 11.42
C LEU A 547 8.25 21.78 12.45
N GLY A 548 9.59 21.90 12.42
CA GLY A 548 10.35 22.65 13.41
C GLY A 548 10.40 22.00 14.79
N GLU A 549 10.10 20.70 14.87
CA GLU A 549 10.00 19.93 16.12
C GLU A 549 10.83 18.65 16.06
N SER A 550 11.03 18.00 17.21
CA SER A 550 11.85 16.78 17.27
C SER A 550 11.24 15.59 16.50
N ARG A 551 12.09 14.67 16.05
CA ARG A 551 11.68 13.40 15.42
C ARG A 551 10.72 12.56 16.30
N SER A 552 10.81 12.68 17.62
CA SER A 552 9.90 11.98 18.55
C SER A 552 8.46 12.50 18.43
N VAL A 553 8.29 13.81 18.22
CA VAL A 553 6.99 14.46 18.08
C VAL A 553 6.31 14.02 16.79
N LEU A 554 7.06 14.00 15.69
CA LEU A 554 6.57 13.48 14.41
C LEU A 554 6.21 11.99 14.52
N ARG A 555 7.06 11.16 15.15
CA ARG A 555 6.76 9.74 15.40
C ARG A 555 5.49 9.53 16.20
N GLN A 556 5.27 10.33 17.24
CA GLN A 556 4.05 10.24 18.03
C GLN A 556 2.82 10.59 17.20
N ALA A 557 2.89 11.63 16.36
CA ALA A 557 1.79 12.01 15.47
C ALA A 557 1.49 10.93 14.41
N ILE A 558 2.54 10.27 13.89
CA ILE A 558 2.41 9.09 13.03
C ILE A 558 1.68 7.95 13.76
N THR A 559 2.11 7.60 14.98
CA THR A 559 1.48 6.54 15.79
C THR A 559 0.03 6.86 16.12
N GLN A 560 -0.31 8.13 16.30
CA GLN A 560 -1.66 8.61 16.58
C GLN A 560 -2.53 8.74 15.32
N GLY A 561 -1.97 8.49 14.13
CA GLY A 561 -2.67 8.62 12.85
C GLY A 561 -2.93 10.06 12.42
N SER A 562 -2.33 11.05 13.08
CA SER A 562 -2.47 12.48 12.76
C SER A 562 -1.58 12.92 11.61
N VAL A 563 -0.55 12.12 11.28
CA VAL A 563 0.31 12.30 10.10
C VAL A 563 0.37 10.97 9.36
N ARG A 564 -0.12 10.96 8.12
CA ARG A 564 -0.09 9.77 7.25
C ARG A 564 1.33 9.48 6.79
N THR A 565 1.63 8.20 6.63
CA THR A 565 2.95 7.73 6.20
C THR A 565 2.87 6.74 5.05
N THR A 566 3.83 6.83 4.14
CA THR A 566 4.01 5.89 3.03
C THR A 566 5.41 5.31 3.11
N SER A 567 5.54 3.98 3.15
CA SER A 567 6.85 3.32 3.13
C SER A 567 7.20 2.84 1.72
N VAL A 568 8.38 3.23 1.25
CA VAL A 568 8.88 2.94 -0.10
C VAL A 568 10.10 2.05 0.02
N GLU A 569 10.09 0.87 -0.61
CA GLU A 569 11.31 0.05 -0.72
C GLU A 569 12.26 0.67 -1.75
N HIS A 570 13.45 1.09 -1.30
CA HIS A 570 14.52 1.53 -2.17
C HIS A 570 15.36 0.33 -2.63
N ALA A 571 15.73 0.31 -3.92
CA ALA A 571 16.44 -0.80 -4.57
C ALA A 571 17.79 -1.16 -3.90
N THR A 572 18.40 -0.23 -3.16
CA THR A 572 19.72 -0.38 -2.54
C THR A 572 19.73 -0.19 -1.02
N GLY A 573 18.61 0.17 -0.39
CA GLY A 573 18.61 0.74 0.97
C GLY A 573 17.53 0.25 1.95
N GLY A 574 16.66 -0.66 1.54
CA GLY A 574 15.51 -1.08 2.37
C GLY A 574 14.37 -0.05 2.38
N PRO A 575 13.34 -0.26 3.22
CA PRO A 575 12.16 0.61 3.24
C PRO A 575 12.50 1.98 3.87
N VAL A 576 12.28 3.04 3.09
CA VAL A 576 12.34 4.44 3.54
C VAL A 576 10.91 4.92 3.75
N THR A 577 10.63 5.47 4.93
CA THR A 577 9.32 6.02 5.27
C THR A 577 9.25 7.52 4.93
N TYR A 578 8.22 7.89 4.18
CA TYR A 578 7.85 9.27 3.82
C TYR A 578 6.56 9.64 4.55
N VAL A 579 6.31 10.94 4.69
CA VAL A 579 5.10 11.48 5.31
C VAL A 579 4.50 12.58 4.45
N HIS A 580 3.19 12.79 4.57
CA HIS A 580 2.51 13.87 3.84
C HIS A 580 2.84 15.24 4.45
N LEU A 581 3.34 16.14 3.60
CA LEU A 581 3.71 17.52 3.90
C LEU A 581 2.50 18.30 4.42
N ASP A 582 1.32 18.12 3.84
CA ASP A 582 0.09 18.77 4.31
C ASP A 582 -0.26 18.39 5.75
N ASP A 583 -0.14 17.11 6.11
CA ASP A 583 -0.38 16.68 7.48
C ASP A 583 0.68 17.25 8.43
N VAL A 584 1.94 17.37 7.97
CA VAL A 584 3.03 18.00 8.72
C VAL A 584 2.79 19.49 8.90
N LEU A 585 2.31 20.20 7.87
CA LEU A 585 1.96 21.62 7.93
C LEU A 585 0.71 21.86 8.80
N ALA A 586 -0.30 21.00 8.70
CA ALA A 586 -1.48 21.05 9.56
C ALA A 586 -1.10 20.78 11.03
N LEU A 587 -0.22 19.80 11.29
CA LEU A 587 0.33 19.55 12.62
C LEU A 587 1.14 20.74 13.13
N LYS A 588 1.92 21.39 12.25
CA LYS A 588 2.65 22.62 12.57
C LYS A 588 1.70 23.75 12.93
N LEU A 589 0.64 23.96 12.15
CA LEU A 589 -0.37 25.00 12.37
C LEU A 589 -1.15 24.76 13.67
N GLN A 590 -1.60 23.53 13.92
CA GLN A 590 -2.27 23.15 15.18
C GLN A 590 -1.36 23.35 16.41
N ARG A 591 -0.04 23.17 16.23
CA ARG A 591 0.96 23.37 17.28
C ARG A 591 1.55 24.77 17.34
N GLN A 592 1.16 25.62 16.39
CA GLN A 592 1.28 27.07 16.44
C GLN A 592 -0.07 27.68 16.90
N PRO A 593 -0.48 27.53 18.17
CA PRO A 593 -1.49 28.42 18.74
C PRO A 593 -0.94 29.85 18.69
N GLY A 594 -1.84 30.80 18.42
CA GLY A 594 -1.59 32.23 18.24
C GLY A 594 -0.30 32.78 18.86
N ASP A 595 0.50 33.37 17.97
CA ASP A 595 1.84 33.97 17.99
C ASP A 595 2.59 34.42 19.26
N ASP A 596 2.08 34.39 20.49
CA ASP A 596 2.76 35.12 21.58
C ASP A 596 3.61 34.28 22.55
N GLY A 597 3.60 32.94 22.43
CA GLY A 597 4.32 32.07 23.36
C GLY A 597 5.71 31.65 22.87
N ILE A 598 6.78 32.04 23.56
CA ILE A 598 8.17 31.62 23.32
C ILE A 598 8.62 30.47 24.23
N SER A 599 9.69 29.78 23.84
CA SER A 599 10.25 28.65 24.60
C SER A 599 11.04 29.13 25.83
N SER A 600 11.29 28.25 26.81
CA SER A 600 12.15 28.57 27.96
C SER A 600 13.60 28.85 27.59
N GLU A 601 14.08 28.34 26.45
CA GLU A 601 15.42 28.60 25.93
C GLU A 601 15.51 29.99 25.30
N GLU A 602 14.53 30.34 24.47
CA GLU A 602 14.42 31.68 23.89
C GLU A 602 14.21 32.75 24.97
N ALA A 603 13.40 32.45 25.99
CA ALA A 603 13.25 33.31 27.16
C ALA A 603 14.57 33.49 27.94
N ALA A 604 15.40 32.44 28.04
CA ALA A 604 16.71 32.53 28.69
C ALA A 604 17.65 33.45 27.92
N GLN A 605 17.64 33.37 26.60
CA GLN A 605 18.40 34.28 25.72
C GLN A 605 17.93 35.72 25.85
N LEU A 606 16.61 35.98 25.81
CA LEU A 606 16.06 37.33 25.93
C LEU A 606 16.32 37.97 27.32
N LEU A 607 16.28 37.17 28.38
CA LEU A 607 16.57 37.62 29.74
C LEU A 607 18.07 37.68 30.06
N ALA A 608 18.94 37.19 29.16
CA ALA A 608 20.37 37.01 29.38
C ALA A 608 20.72 36.24 30.68
N ILE A 609 19.94 35.19 30.99
CA ILE A 609 20.16 34.31 32.15
C ILE A 609 20.23 32.84 31.73
N SER A 610 20.67 31.96 32.62
CA SER A 610 20.66 30.52 32.34
C SER A 610 19.24 29.96 32.20
N GLN A 611 19.08 28.92 31.38
CA GLN A 611 17.79 28.21 31.25
C GLN A 611 17.31 27.62 32.60
N TRP A 612 18.25 27.25 33.47
CA TRP A 612 17.93 26.81 34.84
C TRP A 612 17.31 27.94 35.67
N SER A 613 17.83 29.17 35.55
CA SER A 613 17.28 30.36 36.22
C SER A 613 15.87 30.67 35.72
N VAL A 614 15.61 30.58 34.41
CA VAL A 614 14.25 30.71 33.85
C VAL A 614 13.32 29.67 34.47
N ARG A 615 13.78 28.41 34.59
CA ARG A 615 12.98 27.35 35.23
C ARG A 615 12.68 27.67 36.69
N GLN A 616 13.63 28.20 37.46
CA GLN A 616 13.38 28.61 38.84
C GLN A 616 12.36 29.76 38.93
N LEU A 617 12.42 30.74 38.02
CA LEU A 617 11.43 31.82 37.94
C LEU A 617 10.03 31.30 37.61
N ILE A 618 9.92 30.28 36.77
CA ILE A 618 8.65 29.61 36.47
C ILE A 618 8.14 28.86 37.71
N LEU A 619 9.01 28.09 38.37
CA LEU A 619 8.64 27.28 39.54
C LEU A 619 8.27 28.13 40.75
N SER A 620 8.87 29.32 40.91
CA SER A 620 8.52 30.27 41.97
C SER A 620 7.26 31.09 41.67
N GLY A 621 6.70 30.97 40.46
CA GLY A 621 5.55 31.77 40.01
C GLY A 621 5.90 33.19 39.57
N ALA A 622 7.17 33.58 39.59
CA ALA A 622 7.63 34.90 39.14
C ALA A 622 7.55 35.07 37.62
N LEU A 623 7.53 33.97 36.86
CA LEU A 623 7.37 33.98 35.40
C LEU A 623 6.22 33.05 35.00
N PRO A 624 5.01 33.58 34.80
CA PRO A 624 3.84 32.80 34.38
C PRO A 624 4.12 32.02 33.09
N ALA A 625 3.92 30.70 33.14
CA ALA A 625 4.17 29.83 32.00
C ALA A 625 3.14 28.69 31.92
N MET A 626 2.82 28.28 30.70
CA MET A 626 1.97 27.13 30.42
C MET A 626 2.82 25.87 30.27
N LYS A 627 2.54 24.84 31.06
CA LYS A 627 3.23 23.55 30.98
C LYS A 627 2.77 22.78 29.74
N GLN A 628 3.71 22.37 28.90
CA GLN A 628 3.46 21.54 27.71
C GLN A 628 3.74 20.05 28.00
N ALA A 629 3.33 19.18 27.08
CA ALA A 629 3.79 17.80 27.04
C ALA A 629 5.33 17.76 26.98
N ASN A 630 5.95 16.80 27.66
CA ASN A 630 7.42 16.63 27.81
C ASN A 630 8.11 17.60 28.79
N ASN A 631 7.40 18.13 29.80
CA ASN A 631 8.00 18.98 30.85
C ASN A 631 8.65 20.28 30.32
N ARG A 632 8.27 20.71 29.11
CA ARG A 632 8.63 22.02 28.56
C ARG A 632 7.61 23.07 28.99
N TYR A 633 8.04 24.32 29.02
CA TYR A 633 7.20 25.46 29.40
C TYR A 633 7.16 26.46 28.24
N ARG A 634 5.98 26.99 27.97
CA ARG A 634 5.76 28.07 27.01
C ARG A 634 5.41 29.34 27.78
N ILE A 635 6.09 30.43 27.46
CA ILE A 635 6.05 31.70 28.21
C ILE A 635 5.61 32.78 27.25
N SER A 636 4.69 33.67 27.64
CA SER A 636 4.32 34.80 26.79
C SER A 636 5.51 35.73 26.59
N ARG A 637 5.80 36.14 25.35
CA ARG A 637 6.89 37.06 25.03
C ARG A 637 6.75 38.40 25.78
N ALA A 638 5.54 38.94 25.86
CA ALA A 638 5.26 40.18 26.60
C ALA A 638 5.62 40.07 28.09
N VAL A 639 5.39 38.89 28.70
CA VAL A 639 5.75 38.61 30.09
C VAL A 639 7.28 38.53 30.25
N VAL A 640 7.98 37.95 29.28
CA VAL A 640 9.45 37.87 29.28
C VAL A 640 10.08 39.25 29.09
N GLU A 641 9.53 40.10 28.22
CA GLU A 641 9.98 41.47 28.02
C GLU A 641 9.79 42.32 29.28
N THR A 642 8.62 42.22 29.92
CA THR A 642 8.37 42.90 31.21
C THR A 642 9.38 42.45 32.29
N GLN A 643 9.69 41.15 32.33
CA GLN A 643 10.66 40.61 33.27
C GLN A 643 12.09 41.03 32.93
N ARG A 644 12.44 41.17 31.65
CA ARG A 644 13.73 41.69 31.20
C ARG A 644 13.92 43.12 31.68
N ASP A 645 12.93 43.97 31.50
CA ASP A 645 12.98 45.36 31.96
C ASP A 645 13.17 45.44 33.48
N ASN A 646 12.49 44.57 34.23
CA ASN A 646 12.68 44.47 35.67
C ASN A 646 14.09 44.00 36.06
N LEU A 647 14.66 43.01 35.36
CA LEU A 647 16.04 42.56 35.59
C LEU A 647 17.07 43.64 35.24
N MET A 648 16.89 44.36 34.13
CA MET A 648 17.75 45.49 33.76
C MET A 648 17.66 46.62 34.79
N ARG A 649 16.44 46.91 35.29
CA ARG A 649 16.23 47.87 36.39
C ARG A 649 16.99 47.45 37.64
N LEU A 650 16.87 46.18 38.05
CA LEU A 650 17.57 45.65 39.23
C LEU A 650 19.10 45.63 39.06
N ALA A 651 19.61 45.36 37.86
CA ALA A 651 21.04 45.42 37.56
C ALA A 651 21.57 46.86 37.68
N ALA A 652 20.88 47.82 37.06
CA ALA A 652 21.21 49.24 37.18
C ALA A 652 21.09 49.76 38.63
N LEU A 653 20.20 49.18 39.43
CA LEU A 653 20.10 49.46 40.87
C LEU A 653 21.30 48.87 41.62
N GLY A 654 21.70 47.64 41.31
CA GLY A 654 22.86 46.97 41.91
C GLY A 654 24.20 47.67 41.68
N GLU A 655 24.36 48.36 40.54
CA GLU A 655 25.57 49.15 40.24
C GLU A 655 25.72 50.39 41.13
N ARG A 656 24.62 50.94 41.64
CA ARG A 656 24.62 52.21 42.40
C ARG A 656 24.20 52.05 43.86
N ALA A 657 23.52 50.97 44.22
CA ALA A 657 23.00 50.70 45.55
C ALA A 657 23.00 49.20 45.87
N ILE A 658 23.19 48.88 47.16
CA ILE A 658 23.14 47.51 47.66
C ILE A 658 22.05 47.37 48.72
N ARG A 659 21.53 46.15 48.92
CA ARG A 659 20.47 45.91 49.91
C ARG A 659 20.97 46.22 51.32
N LEU A 660 20.08 46.68 52.20
CA LEU A 660 20.38 46.99 53.61
C LEU A 660 21.16 45.88 54.33
N ALA A 661 20.82 44.61 54.08
CA ALA A 661 21.53 43.47 54.68
C ALA A 661 22.97 43.36 54.19
N GLU A 662 23.19 43.56 52.89
CA GLU A 662 24.52 43.52 52.27
C GLU A 662 25.36 44.74 52.67
N ALA A 663 24.75 45.92 52.74
CA ALA A 663 25.36 47.11 53.31
C ALA A 663 25.82 46.89 54.76
N ALA A 664 25.00 46.21 55.58
CA ALA A 664 25.36 45.87 56.94
C ALA A 664 26.57 44.93 57.00
N THR A 665 26.60 43.91 56.14
CA THR A 665 27.76 43.01 56.01
C THR A 665 29.02 43.76 55.57
N ARG A 666 28.92 44.62 54.54
CA ARG A 666 30.05 45.42 54.02
C ARG A 666 30.62 46.36 55.09
N LEU A 667 29.75 47.01 55.85
CA LEU A 667 30.14 47.91 56.94
C LEU A 667 30.54 47.20 58.23
N GLN A 668 30.42 45.86 58.29
CA GLN A 668 30.62 45.06 59.50
C GLN A 668 29.75 45.52 60.69
N LEU A 669 28.50 45.88 60.39
CA LEU A 669 27.50 46.34 61.36
C LEU A 669 26.30 45.39 61.38
N SER A 670 25.50 45.45 62.44
CA SER A 670 24.18 44.82 62.41
C SER A 670 23.25 45.56 61.45
N THR A 671 22.25 44.86 60.89
CA THR A 671 21.21 45.48 60.06
C THR A 671 20.49 46.62 60.79
N HIS A 672 20.25 46.46 62.09
CA HIS A 672 19.67 47.50 62.94
C HIS A 672 20.58 48.73 63.08
N ALA A 673 21.89 48.55 63.30
CA ALA A 673 22.85 49.66 63.36
C ALA A 673 22.94 50.40 62.02
N THR A 674 22.96 49.66 60.91
CA THR A 674 22.97 50.22 59.54
C THR A 674 21.68 51.01 59.26
N LYS A 675 20.52 50.50 59.70
CA LYS A 675 19.25 51.23 59.63
C LYS A 675 19.25 52.51 60.46
N ARG A 676 19.88 52.52 61.64
CA ARG A 676 20.06 53.75 62.44
C ARG A 676 20.95 54.76 61.74
N LEU A 677 22.01 54.32 61.04
CA LEU A 677 22.85 55.22 60.25
C LEU A 677 22.09 55.85 59.08
N LEU A 678 21.24 55.07 58.41
CA LEU A 678 20.32 55.57 57.39
C LEU A 678 19.33 56.61 57.97
N GLN A 679 18.70 56.31 59.11
CA GLN A 679 17.79 57.24 59.81
C GLN A 679 18.49 58.52 60.30
N ALA A 680 19.76 58.43 60.68
CA ALA A 680 20.57 59.57 61.09
C ALA A 680 21.13 60.39 59.91
N GLY A 681 20.77 60.04 58.67
CA GLY A 681 21.25 60.71 57.46
C GLY A 681 22.75 60.49 57.18
N LYS A 682 23.35 59.45 57.76
CA LYS A 682 24.76 59.07 57.54
C LYS A 682 24.94 58.09 56.40
N LEU A 683 23.87 57.42 56.00
CA LEU A 683 23.74 56.66 54.77
C LEU A 683 22.55 57.23 54.01
N GLU A 684 22.54 57.08 52.69
CA GLU A 684 21.46 57.55 51.83
C GLU A 684 20.75 56.33 51.21
N ALA A 685 19.42 56.33 51.28
CA ALA A 685 18.62 55.33 50.56
C ALA A 685 18.55 55.71 49.09
N ASP A 686 18.64 54.71 48.20
CA ASP A 686 18.33 54.93 46.79
C ASP A 686 16.83 55.24 46.65
N PRO A 687 16.42 56.20 45.79
CA PRO A 687 15.02 56.54 45.56
C PRO A 687 14.14 55.34 45.20
N GLU A 688 14.68 54.31 44.53
CA GLU A 688 13.93 53.09 44.20
C GLU A 688 13.55 52.25 45.42
N SER A 689 14.16 52.49 46.59
CA SER A 689 13.77 51.84 47.85
C SER A 689 12.31 52.11 48.22
N ALA A 690 11.76 53.25 47.80
CA ALA A 690 10.35 53.58 48.02
C ALA A 690 9.41 52.89 47.01
N LEU A 691 9.95 52.36 45.91
CA LEU A 691 9.21 51.74 44.81
C LEU A 691 9.27 50.19 44.83
N ASP A 692 10.04 49.58 45.73
CA ASP A 692 10.08 48.12 45.86
C ASP A 692 8.83 47.62 46.62
N PRO A 693 7.93 46.85 45.96
CA PRO A 693 6.70 46.38 46.59
C PRO A 693 6.93 45.42 47.77
N ASN A 694 8.14 44.88 47.92
CA ASN A 694 8.49 44.00 49.05
C ASN A 694 9.08 44.78 50.25
N GLY A 695 9.13 46.12 50.19
CA GLY A 695 9.66 46.96 51.26
C GLY A 695 11.18 46.80 51.47
N ALA A 696 11.91 46.34 50.45
CA ALA A 696 13.36 46.23 50.52
C ALA A 696 14.02 47.61 50.46
N PHE A 697 14.91 47.88 51.40
CA PHE A 697 15.70 49.11 51.43
C PHE A 697 17.03 48.90 50.70
N TYR A 698 17.34 49.78 49.75
CA TYR A 698 18.63 49.84 49.04
C TYR A 698 19.39 51.08 49.51
N ILE A 699 20.66 50.91 49.87
CA ILE A 699 21.54 51.98 50.32
C ILE A 699 22.53 52.28 49.21
N THR A 700 22.70 53.56 48.87
CA THR A 700 23.61 53.96 47.79
C THR A 700 25.05 53.61 48.14
N ILE A 701 25.77 52.98 47.20
CA ILE A 701 27.17 52.59 47.38
C ILE A 701 28.03 53.82 47.69
N ALA A 702 27.75 54.95 47.04
CA ALA A 702 28.44 56.21 47.27
C ALA A 702 28.29 56.74 48.72
N SER A 703 27.15 56.52 49.40
CA SER A 703 27.01 56.90 50.81
C SER A 703 27.75 55.96 51.75
N ILE A 704 27.82 54.67 51.41
CA ILE A 704 28.61 53.66 52.14
C ILE A 704 30.11 53.98 52.04
N GLU A 705 30.59 54.29 50.83
CA GLU A 705 32.00 54.62 50.60
C GLU A 705 32.41 55.90 51.33
N ARG A 706 31.59 56.95 51.27
CA ARG A 706 31.80 58.17 52.08
C ARG A 706 31.86 57.85 53.58
N TYR A 707 30.96 57.00 54.08
CA TYR A 707 30.97 56.60 55.48
C TYR A 707 32.23 55.82 55.87
N GLU A 708 32.69 54.89 55.01
CA GLU A 708 33.94 54.16 55.21
C GLU A 708 35.16 55.09 55.19
N GLU A 709 35.21 56.06 54.28
CA GLU A 709 36.26 57.06 54.22
C GLU A 709 36.30 57.94 55.47
N ASP A 710 35.14 58.41 55.94
CA ASP A 710 35.02 59.16 57.20
C ASP A 710 35.43 58.30 58.41
N ALA A 711 35.09 57.02 58.41
CA ALA A 711 35.52 56.07 59.44
C ALA A 711 37.05 55.87 59.41
N ARG A 712 37.65 55.73 58.22
CA ARG A 712 39.10 55.62 58.02
C ARG A 712 39.81 56.92 58.41
N ALA A 713 39.25 58.09 58.09
CA ALA A 713 39.79 59.40 58.46
C ALA A 713 39.75 59.61 59.98
N ARG A 714 38.66 59.21 60.65
CA ARG A 714 38.56 59.20 62.11
C ARG A 714 39.56 58.23 62.74
N ALA A 715 39.72 57.03 62.18
CA ALA A 715 40.72 56.06 62.64
C ALA A 715 42.16 56.58 62.44
N ARG A 716 42.45 57.28 61.34
CA ARG A 716 43.76 57.93 61.09
C ARG A 716 44.01 59.08 62.06
N ARG A 717 43.02 59.93 62.36
CA ARG A 717 43.13 60.98 63.39
C ARG A 717 43.31 60.38 64.78
N ALA A 718 42.63 59.28 65.10
CA ALA A 718 42.79 58.55 66.35
C ALA A 718 44.16 57.85 66.47
N ARG A 719 44.79 57.45 65.35
CA ARG A 719 46.16 56.91 65.31
C ARG A 719 47.24 57.99 65.36
N ARG A 720 47.00 59.18 64.81
CA ARG A 720 47.89 60.35 64.93
C ARG A 720 47.88 60.98 66.34
N SER A 721 46.88 60.65 67.15
CA SER A 721 46.75 61.02 68.56
C SER A 721 47.41 60.00 69.52
N ASP A 722 47.96 58.90 68.98
CA ASP A 722 48.50 57.75 69.74
C ASP A 722 50.04 57.67 69.74
N THR A 723 50.75 58.61 69.11
CA THR A 723 52.19 58.76 69.36
C THR A 723 52.37 59.39 70.73
N LEU A 724 52.72 58.56 71.71
CA LEU A 724 53.21 59.04 72.99
C LEU A 724 54.45 59.92 72.73
N PRO A 725 54.51 61.14 73.29
CA PRO A 725 55.76 61.90 73.34
C PRO A 725 56.85 61.03 73.99
N ASP A 726 58.10 61.12 73.51
CA ASP A 726 59.25 60.30 73.97
C ASP A 726 59.47 60.32 75.49
N ASP A 727 58.88 61.31 76.17
CA ASP A 727 58.92 61.53 77.61
C ASP A 727 57.97 60.63 78.42
N TRP A 728 57.25 59.70 77.79
CA TRP A 728 56.37 58.75 78.48
C TRP A 728 56.80 57.30 78.24
N LEU A 729 57.01 56.56 79.32
CA LEU A 729 57.32 55.13 79.30
C LEU A 729 56.05 54.30 79.51
N ALA A 730 55.95 53.14 78.87
CA ALA A 730 54.88 52.20 79.17
C ALA A 730 55.06 51.65 80.58
N LEU A 731 53.95 51.42 81.30
CA LEU A 731 54.01 50.88 82.66
C LEU A 731 54.78 49.56 82.73
N GLU A 732 54.67 48.71 81.71
CA GLU A 732 55.39 47.44 81.67
C GLU A 732 56.92 47.64 81.60
N ASP A 733 57.39 48.68 80.89
CA ASP A 733 58.82 49.01 80.83
C ASP A 733 59.31 49.53 82.19
N VAL A 734 58.48 50.29 82.90
CA VAL A 734 58.79 50.76 84.26
C VAL A 734 58.76 49.61 85.27
N ILE A 735 57.83 48.65 85.14
CA ILE A 735 57.79 47.42 85.95
C ILE A 735 59.08 46.63 85.73
N ALA A 736 59.46 46.41 84.47
CA ALA A 736 60.68 45.68 84.11
C ALA A 736 61.95 46.37 84.63
N ALA A 737 62.05 47.70 84.52
CA ALA A 737 63.24 48.44 84.91
C ALA A 737 63.37 48.71 86.42
N SER A 738 62.27 48.69 87.18
CA SER A 738 62.29 49.00 88.62
C SER A 738 62.11 47.78 89.54
N GLY A 739 61.77 46.62 88.97
CA GLY A 739 61.42 45.41 89.72
C GLY A 739 60.11 45.51 90.53
N LYS A 740 59.41 46.64 90.48
CA LYS A 740 58.16 46.87 91.22
C LYS A 740 56.97 46.35 90.46
N ASN A 741 56.04 45.72 91.17
CA ASN A 741 54.80 45.27 90.54
C ASN A 741 53.82 46.43 90.30
N ARG A 742 52.82 46.19 89.46
CA ARG A 742 51.80 47.18 89.06
C ARG A 742 51.09 47.85 90.24
N VAL A 743 50.81 47.12 91.33
CA VAL A 743 50.10 47.66 92.50
C VAL A 743 50.99 48.67 93.23
N GLU A 744 52.28 48.40 93.35
CA GLU A 744 53.25 49.29 93.99
C GLU A 744 53.44 50.59 93.19
N LEU A 745 53.56 50.50 91.87
CA LEU A 745 53.68 51.68 91.00
C LEU A 745 52.40 52.53 91.02
N LEU A 746 51.22 51.91 91.09
CA LEU A 746 49.95 52.63 91.26
C LEU A 746 49.87 53.32 92.63
N ALA A 747 50.37 52.68 93.70
CA ALA A 747 50.44 53.30 95.02
C ALA A 747 51.40 54.50 95.04
N LEU A 748 52.53 54.43 94.33
CA LEU A 748 53.45 55.55 94.16
C LEU A 748 52.84 56.71 93.36
N SER A 749 52.04 56.40 92.34
CA SER A 749 51.27 57.42 91.63
C SER A 749 50.22 58.09 92.51
N GLY A 750 49.52 57.32 93.36
CA GLY A 750 48.58 57.88 94.35
C GLY A 750 49.23 58.82 95.38
N LYS A 751 50.54 58.67 95.62
CA LYS A 751 51.35 59.57 96.46
C LYS A 751 51.95 60.77 95.71
N GLY A 752 51.66 60.92 94.42
CA GLY A 752 52.21 61.98 93.56
C GLY A 752 53.70 61.79 93.19
N LEU A 753 54.27 60.63 93.51
CA LEU A 753 55.69 60.32 93.30
C LEU A 753 55.99 59.85 91.88
N ILE A 754 54.95 59.40 91.17
CA ILE A 754 54.98 59.05 89.76
C ILE A 754 53.82 59.75 89.05
N ILE A 755 54.13 60.47 87.98
CA ILE A 755 53.17 61.14 87.12
C ILE A 755 52.63 60.11 86.12
N LYS A 756 51.35 59.77 86.24
CA LYS A 756 50.70 58.79 85.37
C LYS A 756 49.78 59.44 84.35
N ARG A 757 49.61 58.78 83.20
CA ARG A 757 48.56 59.06 82.22
C ARG A 757 47.96 57.77 81.71
N ASP A 758 46.64 57.69 81.78
CA ASP A 758 45.88 56.53 81.31
C ASP A 758 45.42 56.78 79.87
N LEU A 759 45.94 56.00 78.92
CA LEU A 759 45.58 56.08 77.50
C LEU A 759 45.12 54.71 77.02
N LYS A 760 43.86 54.63 76.59
CA LYS A 760 43.23 53.41 76.02
C LYS A 760 43.48 52.16 76.87
N TYR A 761 43.21 52.28 78.18
CA TYR A 761 43.35 51.21 79.17
C TYR A 761 44.79 50.73 79.43
N LYS A 762 45.78 51.43 78.88
CA LYS A 762 47.20 51.24 79.19
C LYS A 762 47.71 52.40 80.06
N PHE A 763 48.56 52.06 81.01
CA PHE A 763 49.15 53.00 81.96
C PHE A 763 50.51 53.43 81.41
N PHE A 764 50.75 54.74 81.42
CA PHE A 764 52.03 55.32 81.05
C PHE A 764 52.55 56.20 82.18
N VAL A 765 53.86 56.24 82.31
CA VAL A 765 54.57 56.96 83.36
C VAL A 765 55.49 57.98 82.72
N HIS A 766 55.41 59.24 83.16
CA HIS A 766 56.26 60.31 82.65
C HIS A 766 57.71 60.12 83.13
N ARG A 767 58.70 60.37 82.26
CA ARG A 767 60.13 60.25 82.57
C ARG A 767 60.59 61.18 83.69
N GLU A 768 60.01 62.38 83.79
CA GLU A 768 60.31 63.34 84.87
C GLU A 768 59.60 63.03 86.20
N SER A 769 58.98 61.86 86.32
CA SER A 769 58.43 61.42 87.59
C SER A 769 59.53 61.45 88.67
N PRO A 770 59.34 62.17 89.80
CA PRO A 770 60.40 62.45 90.77
C PRO A 770 61.14 61.22 91.30
N LEU A 771 60.46 60.07 91.34
CA LEU A 771 61.00 58.81 91.83
C LEU A 771 61.44 57.86 90.73
N LEU A 772 61.17 58.16 89.46
CA LEU A 772 61.45 57.22 88.37
C LEU A 772 62.95 57.10 88.08
N SER A 773 63.70 58.21 88.13
CA SER A 773 65.17 58.17 88.01
C SER A 773 65.78 57.29 89.10
N VAL A 774 65.34 57.46 90.35
CA VAL A 774 65.80 56.65 91.51
C VAL A 774 65.42 55.17 91.38
N LEU A 775 64.26 54.86 90.80
CA LEU A 775 63.78 53.49 90.62
C LEU A 775 64.49 52.74 89.49
N ILE A 776 64.99 53.45 88.47
CA ILE A 776 65.62 52.85 87.29
C ILE A 776 67.16 52.78 87.44
N THR A 777 67.79 53.66 88.22
CA THR A 777 69.25 53.61 88.46
C THR A 777 69.68 52.75 89.64
N ALA A 778 68.75 52.08 90.35
CA ALA A 778 69.10 51.23 91.49
C ALA A 778 69.60 49.80 91.10
N GLU A 779 69.68 49.48 89.81
CA GLU A 779 70.32 48.25 89.27
C GLU A 779 71.28 48.58 88.09
N GLN A 780 72.19 49.54 88.31
CA GLN A 780 73.49 49.57 87.64
C GLN A 780 74.62 49.47 88.65
#